data_AF-A0AAF0YEE0-F1
#
_entry.id   AF-A0AAF0YEE0-F1
#
_cell.length_a   1.000
_cell.length_b   1.000
_cell.length_c   1.000
_cell.angle_alpha   90.00
_cell.angle_beta   90.00
_cell.angle_gamma   90.00
#
_symmetry.space_group_name_H-M   'P 1'
#
loop_
_entity.id
_entity.type
_entity.pdbx_description
1 polymer ?
#
loop_
_entity_poly.entity_id
_entity_poly.type
_entity_poly.pdbx_seq_one_letter_code
_entity_poly.pdbx_strand_id
1 'polypeptide(L)'
;MSENEKHTPEEVPVKESSLPAPAQAAAAAEPEKKKREYKEMEEKHEGDQHARVALNEISFTAADLYDKDKVDIEHVVMEEVFQLLQCDDKGLTEAEATNRIGIFGPNKLQEKKENVFLQFLSFMWNPLSWVMEGAAIVAIALSNGGGKPPDWPDFVGIVLLLLVNSTIGFTTEVEDRLEADVEEFARRGLRALAVAYEDVLGDQPDSPGNGFELVGLLSIFDPPRSDTKQTIDDAMALGVKVKMVTGDQLAIAKETGRRLGLGDHMYAAKVLKDGPEPGSKHANLDEMIMDADGFAGVFPEHKFEIVKRIQALGHLCAMTGDGANDAPALSRANVGIAVEGATDAARGAADIVLTEPGLSTIVHAIYGSRVIFQRMRNYAIYACAVTIRIVVGFALMAFIWQFNFPPFMVLIIAVLNDGTIMTLSLDRVLPSTTPDEWNLIEVFTYGIGYGLYLAVSTIALYAIMQETTFFEDKFKVDRAADDNYTSHMVIYLQVAIISQALIFVTRSHGPSWTERPSVALMLAFCLAQLIASIIAAFGNWGFTKVHGISGGWIGIVWIWNIIWYIPLDLLKFIMKKTVIAAIQRRRAAQHAPALVDEHGERLQRTASRHESLYSNRTSFIGKARNKLRGGGAKISKNELQRFGSIQAQQSGAALQRAASRH
;
A
#
# COMPACT_ATOMS: atom_id res chain seq x y z
N MET A 1 41.10 -42.27 47.68
CA MET A 1 40.79 -42.50 49.10
C MET A 1 39.65 -41.55 49.43
N SER A 2 38.41 -42.03 49.25
CA SER A 2 37.44 -42.40 50.32
C SER A 2 36.92 -41.14 51.03
N GLU A 3 35.62 -40.84 51.17
CA GLU A 3 34.41 -41.67 51.21
C GLU A 3 33.15 -40.77 51.07
N ASN A 4 32.00 -41.41 50.84
CA ASN A 4 30.64 -40.87 50.71
C ASN A 4 30.12 -40.04 51.89
N GLU A 5 29.17 -39.14 51.65
CA GLU A 5 27.90 -39.12 52.42
C GLU A 5 26.76 -38.36 51.73
N LYS A 6 25.54 -38.92 51.84
CA LYS A 6 24.24 -38.42 51.36
C LYS A 6 23.59 -37.51 52.41
N HIS A 7 22.82 -36.50 51.99
CA HIS A 7 21.82 -35.86 52.85
C HIS A 7 20.56 -35.43 52.09
N THR A 8 19.43 -35.96 52.55
CA THR A 8 18.03 -35.53 52.30
C THR A 8 17.61 -34.54 53.40
N PRO A 9 16.75 -33.54 53.14
CA PRO A 9 16.28 -32.62 54.19
C PRO A 9 14.93 -33.01 54.81
N GLU A 10 14.83 -32.71 56.11
CA GLU A 10 13.73 -32.91 57.08
C GLU A 10 12.49 -32.02 56.88
N GLU A 11 11.43 -32.41 57.58
CA GLU A 11 10.05 -31.94 57.51
C GLU A 11 9.60 -31.27 58.84
N VAL A 12 8.49 -30.50 58.77
CA VAL A 12 7.50 -30.07 59.81
C VAL A 12 7.85 -28.97 60.86
N PRO A 13 6.89 -28.38 61.64
CA PRO A 13 5.50 -27.87 61.43
C PRO A 13 5.24 -26.44 62.00
N VAL A 14 4.10 -25.77 61.73
CA VAL A 14 3.39 -24.89 62.73
C VAL A 14 1.86 -24.87 62.51
N LYS A 15 1.11 -24.81 63.64
CA LYS A 15 -0.35 -24.97 63.85
C LYS A 15 -1.00 -23.69 64.41
N GLU A 16 -2.27 -23.41 64.03
CA GLU A 16 -3.45 -22.80 64.75
C GLU A 16 -3.28 -21.64 65.78
N SER A 17 -4.21 -20.72 66.09
CA SER A 17 -5.53 -20.22 65.65
C SER A 17 -5.97 -19.10 66.65
N SER A 18 -6.90 -18.18 66.29
CA SER A 18 -7.81 -17.51 67.27
C SER A 18 -8.98 -16.73 66.61
N LEU A 19 -10.19 -17.34 66.58
CA LEU A 19 -11.57 -16.92 67.02
C LEU A 19 -12.10 -15.44 66.89
N PRO A 20 -13.44 -15.14 67.02
CA PRO A 20 -14.58 -15.47 66.13
C PRO A 20 -15.69 -14.34 65.96
N ALA A 21 -16.62 -14.56 64.98
CA ALA A 21 -18.05 -14.14 64.88
C ALA A 21 -18.42 -12.63 64.66
N PRO A 22 -19.54 -12.26 63.95
CA PRO A 22 -20.86 -12.93 63.97
C PRO A 22 -21.62 -13.08 62.63
N ALA A 23 -22.79 -13.69 62.72
CA ALA A 23 -23.68 -14.10 61.64
C ALA A 23 -24.90 -13.16 61.43
N GLN A 24 -25.50 -13.30 60.23
CA GLN A 24 -26.89 -13.03 59.82
C GLN A 24 -27.42 -11.59 59.69
N ALA A 25 -27.84 -11.20 58.47
CA ALA A 25 -29.22 -10.80 58.16
C ALA A 25 -29.47 -10.57 56.64
N ALA A 26 -30.55 -11.19 56.16
CA ALA A 26 -31.57 -10.76 55.20
C ALA A 26 -31.22 -10.10 53.84
N ALA A 27 -31.86 -10.65 52.80
CA ALA A 27 -32.03 -10.09 51.47
C ALA A 27 -33.11 -8.99 51.41
N ALA A 28 -32.85 -7.91 50.65
CA ALA A 28 -33.69 -7.32 49.58
C ALA A 28 -33.48 -5.79 49.36
N ALA A 29 -33.42 -5.40 48.06
CA ALA A 29 -33.78 -4.11 47.39
C ALA A 29 -32.98 -2.82 47.75
N GLU A 30 -32.63 -1.86 46.86
CA GLU A 30 -32.92 -1.41 45.46
C GLU A 30 -31.94 -0.21 45.16
N PRO A 31 -31.90 0.54 44.00
CA PRO A 31 -32.79 0.58 42.82
C PRO A 31 -32.13 0.61 41.41
N GLU A 32 -32.99 0.46 40.40
CA GLU A 32 -32.80 0.50 38.94
C GLU A 32 -32.19 1.78 38.35
N LYS A 33 -31.53 1.65 37.18
CA LYS A 33 -31.60 2.64 36.08
C LYS A 33 -31.73 1.98 34.69
N LYS A 34 -32.96 2.08 34.20
CA LYS A 34 -33.52 1.91 32.84
C LYS A 34 -32.53 2.05 31.66
N LYS A 35 -32.39 0.98 30.87
CA LYS A 35 -32.05 1.06 29.43
C LYS A 35 -33.29 1.59 28.69
N ARG A 36 -33.11 2.64 27.89
CA ARG A 36 -34.14 3.15 26.98
C ARG A 36 -34.07 2.35 25.68
N GLU A 37 -35.23 1.81 25.31
CA GLU A 37 -35.52 1.19 24.03
C GLU A 37 -35.28 2.17 22.87
N TYR A 38 -34.62 1.69 21.82
CA TYR A 38 -34.88 2.17 20.47
C TYR A 38 -35.69 1.08 19.77
N LYS A 39 -36.85 1.49 19.25
CA LYS A 39 -37.74 0.70 18.39
C LYS A 39 -36.94 0.16 17.20
N GLU A 40 -36.71 -1.13 17.17
CA GLU A 40 -36.59 -1.85 15.90
C GLU A 40 -38.00 -1.87 15.31
N MET A 41 -38.22 -1.01 14.30
CA MET A 41 -39.37 -1.17 13.42
C MET A 41 -39.14 -2.45 12.64
N GLU A 42 -40.08 -3.38 12.81
CA GLU A 42 -40.37 -4.48 11.91
C GLU A 42 -40.40 -3.97 10.47
N GLU A 43 -39.30 -4.13 9.73
CA GLU A 43 -39.40 -4.38 8.30
C GLU A 43 -39.36 -5.89 8.10
N LYS A 44 -40.57 -6.42 7.91
CA LYS A 44 -40.83 -7.73 7.33
C LYS A 44 -39.99 -7.91 6.06
N HIS A 45 -38.98 -8.76 6.14
CA HIS A 45 -38.68 -9.65 5.03
C HIS A 45 -39.33 -11.00 5.35
N GLU A 46 -40.64 -11.08 5.06
CA GLU A 46 -41.35 -12.34 4.83
C GLU A 46 -40.81 -12.98 3.54
N GLY A 47 -40.28 -14.21 3.64
CA GLY A 47 -39.99 -15.14 2.53
C GLY A 47 -38.81 -14.74 1.64
N ASP A 48 -37.78 -15.55 1.42
CA ASP A 48 -37.91 -16.93 0.99
C ASP A 48 -36.90 -17.87 1.66
N GLN A 49 -37.45 -19.00 2.10
CA GLN A 49 -36.72 -20.22 2.39
C GLN A 49 -36.01 -20.68 1.12
N HIS A 50 -34.68 -20.80 1.15
CA HIS A 50 -33.92 -21.44 0.09
C HIS A 50 -33.41 -22.82 0.52
N ALA A 51 -34.33 -23.62 1.06
CA ALA A 51 -34.44 -25.02 0.67
C ALA A 51 -35.74 -25.11 -0.14
N ARG A 52 -35.70 -25.57 -1.38
CA ARG A 52 -36.91 -25.68 -2.23
C ARG A 52 -37.93 -26.73 -1.74
N VAL A 53 -37.69 -27.33 -0.58
CA VAL A 53 -38.57 -28.28 0.10
C VAL A 53 -38.43 -28.08 1.62
N ALA A 54 -39.55 -28.09 2.34
CA ALA A 54 -39.56 -28.03 3.80
C ALA A 54 -38.86 -29.26 4.40
N LEU A 55 -37.80 -29.05 5.19
CA LEU A 55 -36.95 -30.10 5.78
C LEU A 55 -37.65 -31.03 6.79
N ASN A 56 -38.90 -30.75 7.18
CA ASN A 56 -39.62 -31.59 8.14
C ASN A 56 -40.44 -32.72 7.50
N GLU A 57 -40.50 -32.81 6.16
CA GLU A 57 -41.40 -33.76 5.48
C GLU A 57 -40.71 -34.77 4.55
N ILE A 58 -39.38 -34.71 4.35
CA ILE A 58 -38.68 -35.69 3.49
C ILE A 58 -37.33 -36.10 4.10
N SER A 59 -37.07 -37.40 4.19
CA SER A 59 -35.73 -37.91 4.48
C SER A 59 -34.82 -37.67 3.27
N PHE A 60 -34.02 -36.62 3.31
CA PHE A 60 -33.00 -36.38 2.29
C PHE A 60 -31.95 -37.49 2.32
N THR A 61 -31.58 -38.01 1.15
CA THR A 61 -30.47 -38.95 1.01
C THR A 61 -29.21 -38.20 0.61
N ALA A 62 -28.02 -38.73 0.93
CA ALA A 62 -26.75 -38.10 0.53
C ALA A 62 -26.59 -37.94 -1.00
N ALA A 63 -27.41 -38.63 -1.81
CA ALA A 63 -27.49 -38.42 -3.25
C ALA A 63 -28.12 -37.07 -3.65
N ASP A 64 -29.04 -36.54 -2.84
CA ASP A 64 -29.76 -35.28 -3.10
C ASP A 64 -28.88 -34.02 -2.90
N LEU A 65 -27.72 -34.18 -2.25
CA LEU A 65 -26.71 -33.14 -2.04
C LEU A 65 -26.01 -32.70 -3.34
N TYR A 66 -25.96 -33.60 -4.32
CA TYR A 66 -25.28 -33.37 -5.60
C TYR A 66 -26.25 -32.93 -6.71
N ASP A 67 -27.53 -32.81 -6.39
CA ASP A 67 -28.55 -32.28 -7.28
C ASP A 67 -28.63 -30.74 -7.13
N LYS A 68 -28.01 -30.03 -8.08
CA LYS A 68 -27.95 -28.56 -8.09
C LYS A 68 -29.33 -27.89 -8.11
N ASP A 69 -30.39 -28.62 -8.51
CA ASP A 69 -31.74 -28.08 -8.52
C ASP A 69 -32.40 -28.12 -7.12
N LYS A 70 -31.84 -28.89 -6.18
CA LYS A 70 -32.35 -29.10 -4.81
C LYS A 70 -31.55 -28.37 -3.73
N VAL A 71 -30.22 -28.30 -3.84
CA VAL A 71 -29.33 -27.69 -2.83
C VAL A 71 -28.24 -26.84 -3.51
N ASP A 72 -28.17 -25.55 -3.15
CA ASP A 72 -27.11 -24.64 -3.62
C ASP A 72 -25.93 -24.65 -2.64
N ILE A 73 -24.93 -25.50 -2.93
CA ILE A 73 -23.77 -25.79 -2.08
C ILE A 73 -22.92 -24.54 -1.78
N GLU A 74 -22.96 -23.52 -2.64
CA GLU A 74 -22.13 -22.31 -2.51
C GLU A 74 -22.59 -21.39 -1.35
N HIS A 75 -23.79 -21.59 -0.82
CA HIS A 75 -24.41 -20.71 0.19
C HIS A 75 -24.90 -21.44 1.47
N VAL A 76 -24.59 -22.73 1.65
CA VAL A 76 -25.05 -23.51 2.82
C VAL A 76 -24.19 -23.22 4.06
N VAL A 77 -24.84 -23.07 5.23
CA VAL A 77 -24.16 -22.91 6.52
C VAL A 77 -23.51 -24.24 6.93
N MET A 78 -22.26 -24.21 7.42
CA MET A 78 -21.49 -25.43 7.75
C MET A 78 -22.21 -26.41 8.70
N GLU A 79 -23.00 -25.90 9.65
CA GLU A 79 -23.80 -26.74 10.55
C GLU A 79 -24.88 -27.56 9.83
N GLU A 80 -25.49 -26.98 8.78
CA GLU A 80 -26.48 -27.65 7.95
C GLU A 80 -25.83 -28.71 7.07
N VAL A 81 -24.61 -28.45 6.58
CA VAL A 81 -23.80 -29.43 5.82
C VAL A 81 -23.49 -30.66 6.67
N PHE A 82 -23.13 -30.49 7.94
CA PHE A 82 -22.87 -31.59 8.87
C PHE A 82 -24.11 -32.43 9.16
N GLN A 83 -25.28 -31.81 9.30
CA GLN A 83 -26.55 -32.53 9.44
C GLN A 83 -26.91 -33.32 8.17
N LEU A 84 -26.74 -32.72 7.00
CA LEU A 84 -27.03 -33.33 5.71
C LEU A 84 -26.08 -34.49 5.37
N LEU A 85 -24.80 -34.34 5.68
CA LEU A 85 -23.78 -35.37 5.49
C LEU A 85 -23.70 -36.37 6.64
N GLN A 86 -24.49 -36.18 7.71
CA GLN A 86 -24.47 -36.99 8.93
C GLN A 86 -23.04 -37.22 9.45
N CYS A 87 -22.24 -36.15 9.53
CA CYS A 87 -20.87 -36.19 10.04
C CYS A 87 -20.62 -35.05 11.03
N ASP A 88 -19.56 -35.19 11.83
CA ASP A 88 -19.10 -34.14 12.76
C ASP A 88 -17.80 -33.48 12.25
N ASP A 89 -17.31 -32.50 13.01
CA ASP A 89 -16.06 -31.79 12.75
C ASP A 89 -14.80 -32.69 12.78
N LYS A 90 -14.93 -33.92 13.29
CA LYS A 90 -13.87 -34.93 13.36
C LYS A 90 -13.93 -35.94 12.21
N GLY A 91 -14.93 -35.85 11.34
CA GLY A 91 -15.06 -36.66 10.13
C GLY A 91 -15.90 -37.92 10.31
N LEU A 92 -15.76 -38.88 9.40
CA LEU A 92 -16.51 -40.13 9.43
C LEU A 92 -15.77 -41.18 10.25
N THR A 93 -16.52 -42.02 10.98
CA THR A 93 -15.93 -43.22 11.59
C THR A 93 -15.53 -44.22 10.51
N GLU A 94 -14.50 -45.04 10.77
CA GLU A 94 -13.96 -46.01 9.81
C GLU A 94 -15.03 -47.02 9.32
N ALA A 95 -15.96 -47.39 10.20
CA ALA A 95 -17.11 -48.23 9.87
C ALA A 95 -18.10 -47.53 8.92
N GLU A 96 -18.41 -46.26 9.19
CA GLU A 96 -19.31 -45.45 8.37
C GLU A 96 -18.71 -45.14 6.99
N ALA A 97 -17.40 -44.84 6.95
CA ALA A 97 -16.66 -44.63 5.72
C ALA A 97 -16.67 -45.90 4.84
N THR A 98 -16.44 -47.07 5.43
CA THR A 98 -16.49 -48.35 4.70
C THR A 98 -17.89 -48.65 4.15
N ASN A 99 -18.93 -48.35 4.94
CA ASN A 99 -20.32 -48.50 4.51
C ASN A 99 -20.66 -47.57 3.34
N ARG A 100 -20.24 -46.30 3.41
CA ARG A 100 -20.45 -45.31 2.34
C ARG A 100 -19.65 -45.66 1.08
N ILE A 101 -18.43 -46.17 1.19
CA ILE A 101 -17.66 -46.67 0.04
C ILE A 101 -18.41 -47.86 -0.62
N GLY A 102 -19.07 -48.71 0.17
CA GLY A 102 -19.91 -49.80 -0.35
C GLY A 102 -21.15 -49.32 -1.13
N ILE A 103 -21.74 -48.19 -0.71
CA ILE A 103 -22.96 -47.63 -1.33
C ILE A 103 -22.65 -46.74 -2.53
N PHE A 104 -21.69 -45.82 -2.39
CA PHE A 104 -21.36 -44.79 -3.38
C PHE A 104 -20.20 -45.18 -4.30
N GLY A 105 -19.50 -46.27 -3.99
CA GLY A 105 -18.27 -46.67 -4.67
C GLY A 105 -17.05 -45.89 -4.17
N PRO A 106 -15.84 -46.28 -4.61
CA PRO A 106 -14.64 -45.51 -4.35
C PRO A 106 -14.74 -44.13 -5.02
N ASN A 107 -14.15 -43.11 -4.39
CA ASN A 107 -14.09 -41.75 -4.92
C ASN A 107 -13.13 -41.67 -6.14
N LYS A 108 -13.51 -42.33 -7.23
CA LYS A 108 -12.76 -42.41 -8.49
C LYS A 108 -13.55 -41.67 -9.57
N LEU A 109 -12.89 -40.74 -10.26
CA LEU A 109 -13.46 -40.04 -11.41
C LEU A 109 -13.86 -41.06 -12.49
N GLN A 110 -15.05 -40.90 -13.08
CA GLN A 110 -15.51 -41.77 -14.16
C GLN A 110 -14.67 -41.50 -15.42
N GLU A 111 -13.76 -42.42 -15.74
CA GLU A 111 -13.02 -42.41 -17.00
C GLU A 111 -13.97 -42.75 -18.16
N LYS A 112 -14.21 -41.80 -19.07
CA LYS A 112 -14.73 -42.13 -20.41
C LYS A 112 -13.59 -42.75 -21.20
N LYS A 113 -13.60 -44.08 -21.34
CA LYS A 113 -12.65 -44.78 -22.22
C LYS A 113 -13.03 -44.54 -23.67
N GLU A 114 -12.35 -43.61 -24.32
CA GLU A 114 -12.34 -43.54 -25.79
C GLU A 114 -11.37 -44.61 -26.32
N ASN A 115 -11.79 -45.32 -27.37
CA ASN A 115 -10.95 -46.34 -27.97
C ASN A 115 -9.84 -45.67 -28.79
N VAL A 116 -8.62 -45.66 -28.23
CA VAL A 116 -7.41 -45.07 -28.83
C VAL A 116 -7.20 -45.52 -30.29
N PHE A 117 -7.51 -46.78 -30.60
CA PHE A 117 -7.40 -47.32 -31.96
C PHE A 117 -8.41 -46.70 -32.96
N LEU A 118 -9.65 -46.47 -32.53
CA LEU A 118 -10.67 -45.82 -33.36
C LEU A 118 -10.34 -44.34 -33.58
N GLN A 119 -9.80 -43.69 -32.54
CA GLN A 119 -9.32 -42.32 -32.64
C GLN A 119 -8.13 -42.22 -33.61
N PHE A 120 -7.17 -43.14 -33.53
CA PHE A 120 -6.08 -43.25 -34.50
C PHE A 120 -6.59 -43.46 -35.94
N LEU A 121 -7.55 -44.36 -36.12
CA LEU A 121 -8.13 -44.65 -37.43
C LEU A 121 -8.85 -43.44 -38.03
N SER A 122 -9.47 -42.60 -37.21
CA SER A 122 -10.09 -41.33 -37.63
C SER A 122 -9.11 -40.41 -38.35
N PHE A 123 -7.81 -40.44 -38.03
CA PHE A 123 -6.80 -39.62 -38.72
C PHE A 123 -6.47 -40.10 -40.14
N MET A 124 -6.83 -41.34 -40.49
CA MET A 124 -6.73 -41.83 -41.87
C MET A 124 -7.86 -41.28 -42.77
N TRP A 125 -8.94 -40.77 -42.18
CA TRP A 125 -10.11 -40.23 -42.89
C TRP A 125 -10.02 -38.72 -43.23
N ASN A 126 -8.82 -38.22 -43.52
CA ASN A 126 -8.60 -36.84 -43.99
C ASN A 126 -8.61 -36.79 -45.54
N PRO A 127 -9.19 -35.77 -46.20
CA PRO A 127 -9.15 -35.61 -47.66
C PRO A 127 -7.77 -35.78 -48.31
N LEU A 128 -6.69 -35.40 -47.62
CA LEU A 128 -5.32 -35.62 -48.10
C LEU A 128 -4.90 -37.10 -48.03
N SER A 129 -5.31 -37.80 -46.97
CA SER A 129 -5.12 -39.25 -46.78
C SER A 129 -5.91 -40.05 -47.81
N TRP A 130 -7.09 -39.60 -48.25
CA TRP A 130 -7.86 -40.26 -49.31
C TRP A 130 -7.15 -40.29 -50.66
N VAL A 131 -6.37 -39.26 -50.99
CA VAL A 131 -5.55 -39.23 -52.22
C VAL A 131 -4.43 -40.28 -52.13
N MET A 132 -3.82 -40.43 -50.96
CA MET A 132 -2.76 -41.40 -50.70
C MET A 132 -3.29 -42.84 -50.62
N GLU A 133 -4.44 -43.06 -49.99
CA GLU A 133 -5.14 -44.36 -49.98
C GLU A 133 -5.63 -44.74 -51.38
N GLY A 134 -6.15 -43.76 -52.14
CA GLY A 134 -6.49 -43.93 -53.55
C GLY A 134 -5.26 -44.32 -54.39
N ALA A 135 -4.11 -43.68 -54.15
CA ALA A 135 -2.85 -44.04 -54.79
C ALA A 135 -2.37 -45.45 -54.41
N ALA A 136 -2.53 -45.86 -53.14
CA ALA A 136 -2.21 -47.22 -52.68
C ALA A 136 -3.11 -48.29 -53.33
N ILE A 137 -4.42 -48.01 -53.46
CA ILE A 137 -5.38 -48.89 -54.15
C ILE A 137 -5.05 -48.98 -55.64
N VAL A 138 -4.73 -47.85 -56.27
CA VAL A 138 -4.33 -47.79 -57.70
C VAL A 138 -3.02 -48.54 -57.94
N ALA A 139 -2.04 -48.46 -57.02
CA ALA A 139 -0.79 -49.21 -57.09
C ALA A 139 -1.04 -50.74 -57.09
N ILE A 140 -1.94 -51.24 -56.25
CA ILE A 140 -2.34 -52.66 -56.23
C ILE A 140 -3.16 -53.04 -57.46
N ALA A 141 -4.12 -52.21 -57.86
CA ALA A 141 -5.05 -52.51 -58.94
C ALA A 141 -4.37 -52.55 -60.32
N LEU A 142 -3.46 -51.60 -60.59
CA LEU A 142 -2.68 -51.57 -61.83
C LEU A 142 -1.61 -52.67 -61.85
N SER A 143 -1.08 -53.05 -60.69
CA SER A 143 -0.14 -54.16 -60.54
C SER A 143 -0.75 -55.52 -60.94
N ASN A 144 -2.04 -55.77 -60.64
CA ASN A 144 -2.67 -57.07 -60.87
C ASN A 144 -3.19 -57.28 -62.32
N GLY A 145 -3.09 -56.27 -63.19
CA GLY A 145 -3.76 -56.26 -64.50
C GLY A 145 -2.94 -56.77 -65.70
N GLY A 146 -1.66 -57.15 -65.55
CA GLY A 146 -0.77 -57.34 -66.71
C GLY A 146 0.29 -58.44 -66.60
N GLY A 147 0.18 -59.39 -65.67
CA GLY A 147 1.16 -60.48 -65.54
C GLY A 147 2.56 -60.05 -65.08
N LYS A 148 2.72 -58.83 -64.56
CA LYS A 148 3.92 -58.38 -63.85
C LYS A 148 3.75 -58.62 -62.34
N PRO A 149 4.83 -58.90 -61.60
CA PRO A 149 4.76 -59.03 -60.14
C PRO A 149 4.30 -57.70 -59.51
N PRO A 150 3.61 -57.73 -58.37
CA PRO A 150 3.18 -56.50 -57.73
C PRO A 150 4.35 -55.64 -57.26
N ASP A 151 4.23 -54.33 -57.47
CA ASP A 151 5.12 -53.31 -56.88
C ASP A 151 4.79 -53.16 -55.38
N TRP A 152 5.03 -54.24 -54.64
CA TRP A 152 4.99 -54.28 -53.18
C TRP A 152 5.81 -53.17 -52.50
N PRO A 153 6.99 -52.75 -53.03
CA PRO A 153 7.76 -51.67 -52.41
C PRO A 153 7.02 -50.33 -52.36
N ASP A 154 6.28 -49.97 -53.42
CA ASP A 154 5.56 -48.69 -53.50
C ASP A 154 4.31 -48.71 -52.62
N PHE A 155 3.58 -49.82 -52.60
CA PHE A 155 2.44 -50.00 -51.69
C PHE A 155 2.87 -49.93 -50.22
N VAL A 156 3.94 -50.64 -49.85
CA VAL A 156 4.48 -50.62 -48.49
C VAL A 156 5.00 -49.22 -48.13
N GLY A 157 5.63 -48.51 -49.07
CA GLY A 157 6.08 -47.14 -48.87
C GLY A 157 4.94 -46.17 -48.58
N ILE A 158 3.83 -46.24 -49.34
CA ILE A 158 2.65 -45.38 -49.14
C ILE A 158 1.94 -45.68 -47.81
N VAL A 159 1.78 -46.96 -47.46
CA VAL A 159 1.17 -47.37 -46.19
C VAL A 159 2.01 -46.93 -44.99
N LEU A 160 3.34 -47.04 -45.09
CA LEU A 160 4.25 -46.61 -44.03
C LEU A 160 4.22 -45.08 -43.84
N LEU A 161 4.10 -44.32 -44.94
CA LEU A 161 3.97 -42.87 -44.90
C LEU A 161 2.62 -42.44 -44.28
N LEU A 162 1.52 -43.13 -44.62
CA LEU A 162 0.22 -42.93 -43.97
C LEU A 162 0.29 -43.19 -42.46
N LEU A 163 0.90 -44.29 -42.03
CA LEU A 163 1.08 -44.60 -40.61
C LEU A 163 1.90 -43.53 -39.88
N VAL A 164 2.98 -43.04 -40.48
CA VAL A 164 3.80 -41.96 -39.90
C VAL A 164 2.98 -40.67 -39.77
N ASN A 165 2.27 -40.25 -40.82
CA ASN A 165 1.43 -39.05 -40.78
C ASN A 165 0.28 -39.17 -39.76
N SER A 166 -0.36 -40.33 -39.66
CA SER A 166 -1.42 -40.57 -38.67
C SER A 166 -0.87 -40.59 -37.24
N THR A 167 0.35 -41.10 -37.04
CA THR A 167 1.01 -41.09 -35.72
C THR A 167 1.33 -39.66 -35.29
N ILE A 168 1.89 -38.85 -36.19
CA ILE A 168 2.16 -37.43 -35.92
C ILE A 168 0.86 -36.69 -35.60
N GLY A 169 -0.18 -36.88 -36.42
CA GLY A 169 -1.49 -36.25 -36.22
C GLY A 169 -2.15 -36.62 -34.89
N PHE A 170 -2.05 -37.89 -34.49
CA PHE A 170 -2.56 -38.37 -33.20
C PHE A 170 -1.82 -37.70 -32.03
N THR A 171 -0.49 -37.60 -32.09
CA THR A 171 0.28 -36.94 -31.03
C THR A 171 -0.01 -35.45 -30.93
N THR A 172 -0.09 -34.74 -32.06
CA THR A 172 -0.39 -33.29 -32.07
C THR A 172 -1.79 -32.98 -31.59
N GLU A 173 -2.80 -33.81 -31.90
CA GLU A 173 -4.17 -33.57 -31.41
C GLU A 173 -4.27 -33.65 -29.88
N VAL A 174 -3.53 -34.57 -29.25
CA VAL A 174 -3.52 -34.71 -27.79
C VAL A 174 -2.88 -33.49 -27.15
N GLU A 175 -1.79 -32.99 -27.72
CA GLU A 175 -1.13 -31.75 -27.29
C GLU A 175 -2.06 -30.53 -27.46
N ASP A 176 -2.69 -30.40 -28.64
CA ASP A 176 -3.60 -29.30 -28.97
C ASP A 176 -4.83 -29.26 -28.05
N ARG A 177 -5.40 -30.43 -27.72
CA ARG A 177 -6.52 -30.53 -26.75
C ARG A 177 -6.08 -30.09 -25.35
N LEU A 178 -4.89 -30.50 -24.92
CA LEU A 178 -4.37 -30.14 -23.62
C LEU A 178 -4.12 -28.64 -23.52
N GLU A 179 -3.56 -28.03 -24.56
CA GLU A 179 -3.39 -26.58 -24.63
C GLU A 179 -4.73 -25.84 -24.61
N ALA A 180 -5.74 -26.35 -25.33
CA ALA A 180 -7.09 -25.79 -25.33
C ALA A 180 -7.74 -25.83 -23.94
N ASP A 181 -7.63 -26.94 -23.21
CA ASP A 181 -8.15 -27.09 -21.84
C ASP A 181 -7.44 -26.13 -20.86
N VAL A 182 -6.12 -25.98 -20.97
CA VAL A 182 -5.34 -25.02 -20.17
C VAL A 182 -5.78 -23.58 -20.45
N GLU A 183 -6.00 -23.24 -21.73
CA GLU A 183 -6.46 -21.90 -22.12
C GLU A 183 -7.91 -21.64 -21.66
N GLU A 184 -8.78 -22.65 -21.64
CA GLU A 184 -10.12 -22.54 -21.06
C GLU A 184 -10.05 -22.26 -19.55
N PHE A 185 -9.24 -23.01 -18.81
CA PHE A 185 -9.02 -22.75 -17.38
C PHE A 185 -8.47 -21.35 -17.15
N ALA A 186 -7.50 -20.93 -17.95
CA ALA A 186 -6.91 -19.59 -17.85
C ALA A 186 -7.95 -18.49 -18.13
N ARG A 187 -8.84 -18.67 -19.11
CA ARG A 187 -9.97 -17.75 -19.39
C ARG A 187 -10.95 -17.65 -18.23
N ARG A 188 -11.11 -18.71 -17.44
CA ARG A 188 -11.94 -18.73 -16.23
C ARG A 188 -11.23 -18.17 -15.00
N GLY A 189 -9.96 -17.78 -15.11
CA GLY A 189 -9.12 -17.30 -14.01
C GLY A 189 -8.62 -18.42 -13.10
N LEU A 190 -8.52 -19.64 -13.62
CA LEU A 190 -8.05 -20.83 -12.90
C LEU A 190 -6.61 -21.15 -13.33
N ARG A 191 -5.75 -21.50 -12.38
CA ARG A 191 -4.42 -22.07 -12.67
C ARG A 191 -4.58 -23.54 -13.03
N ALA A 192 -3.87 -24.00 -14.06
CA ALA A 192 -3.83 -25.41 -14.43
C ALA A 192 -2.59 -26.09 -13.83
N LEU A 193 -2.77 -27.27 -13.25
CA LEU A 193 -1.71 -28.13 -12.72
C LEU A 193 -1.81 -29.50 -13.39
N ALA A 194 -0.79 -29.88 -14.16
CA ALA A 194 -0.71 -31.18 -14.79
C ALA A 194 -0.18 -32.23 -13.81
N VAL A 195 -0.84 -33.39 -13.75
CA VAL A 195 -0.40 -34.54 -12.96
C VAL A 195 -0.04 -35.66 -13.90
N ALA A 196 1.17 -36.16 -13.76
CA ALA A 196 1.67 -37.33 -14.46
C ALA A 196 2.26 -38.31 -13.44
N TYR A 197 2.24 -39.59 -13.78
CA TYR A 197 2.88 -40.65 -12.99
C TYR A 197 3.78 -41.47 -13.90
N GLU A 198 4.76 -42.14 -13.31
CA GLU A 198 5.67 -43.04 -14.01
C GLU A 198 5.78 -44.32 -13.21
N ASP A 199 5.62 -45.45 -13.88
CA ASP A 199 5.86 -46.76 -13.27
C ASP A 199 7.36 -47.06 -13.29
N VAL A 200 7.91 -47.31 -12.10
CA VAL A 200 9.31 -47.66 -11.90
C VAL A 200 9.44 -49.19 -11.83
N LEU A 201 10.23 -49.78 -12.74
CA LEU A 201 10.36 -51.23 -12.89
C LEU A 201 11.18 -51.92 -11.78
N GLY A 202 11.83 -51.15 -10.90
CA GLY A 202 12.67 -51.65 -9.81
C GLY A 202 12.19 -51.18 -8.44
N ASP A 203 12.43 -52.00 -7.41
CA ASP A 203 12.11 -51.69 -5.99
C ASP A 203 12.95 -50.54 -5.40
N GLN A 204 13.91 -50.00 -6.15
CA GLN A 204 14.74 -48.87 -5.71
C GLN A 204 14.27 -47.55 -6.33
N PRO A 205 14.24 -46.44 -5.56
CA PRO A 205 13.76 -45.13 -6.03
C PRO A 205 14.51 -44.58 -7.25
N ASP A 206 15.79 -44.93 -7.43
CA ASP A 206 16.65 -44.43 -8.51
C ASP A 206 16.59 -45.27 -9.80
N SER A 207 15.69 -46.27 -9.86
CA SER A 207 15.60 -47.14 -11.03
C SER A 207 15.02 -46.37 -12.23
N PRO A 208 15.49 -46.64 -13.46
CA PRO A 208 14.95 -46.00 -14.65
C PRO A 208 13.47 -46.39 -14.83
N GLY A 209 12.60 -45.39 -14.95
CA GLY A 209 11.18 -45.60 -15.22
C GLY A 209 10.87 -45.69 -16.72
N ASN A 210 9.59 -45.94 -17.01
CA ASN A 210 9.09 -46.16 -18.37
C ASN A 210 8.60 -44.88 -19.08
N GLY A 211 8.89 -43.70 -18.52
CA GLY A 211 8.37 -42.41 -18.96
C GLY A 211 7.10 -42.00 -18.23
N PHE A 212 6.89 -40.69 -18.12
CA PHE A 212 5.71 -40.11 -17.46
C PHE A 212 4.46 -40.24 -18.33
N GLU A 213 3.41 -40.85 -17.79
CA GLU A 213 2.06 -40.88 -18.33
C GLU A 213 1.23 -39.75 -17.69
N LEU A 214 0.67 -38.87 -18.53
CA LEU A 214 -0.20 -37.78 -18.08
C LEU A 214 -1.56 -38.35 -17.63
N VAL A 215 -1.91 -38.13 -16.37
CA VAL A 215 -3.20 -38.54 -15.79
C VAL A 215 -4.28 -37.51 -16.12
N GLY A 216 -3.94 -36.22 -16.03
CA GLY A 216 -4.86 -35.13 -16.34
C GLY A 216 -4.44 -33.77 -15.78
N LEU A 217 -5.33 -32.79 -15.93
CA LEU A 217 -5.18 -31.42 -15.45
C LEU A 217 -6.11 -31.17 -14.26
N LEU A 218 -5.57 -30.56 -13.20
CA LEU A 218 -6.35 -30.00 -12.10
C LEU A 218 -6.43 -28.49 -12.26
N SER A 219 -7.60 -27.92 -12.01
CA SER A 219 -7.78 -26.47 -11.95
C SER A 219 -7.76 -26.00 -10.50
N ILE A 220 -6.98 -24.96 -10.22
CA ILE A 220 -6.81 -24.36 -8.91
C ILE A 220 -7.27 -22.90 -9.00
N PHE A 221 -8.21 -22.52 -8.13
CA PHE A 221 -8.65 -21.14 -8.02
C PHE A 221 -7.94 -20.46 -6.84
N ASP A 222 -7.38 -19.28 -7.09
CA ASP A 222 -6.78 -18.41 -6.08
C ASP A 222 -7.75 -17.24 -5.82
N PRO A 223 -8.69 -17.38 -4.86
CA PRO A 223 -9.72 -16.38 -4.66
C PRO A 223 -9.10 -15.06 -4.19
N PRO A 224 -9.49 -13.92 -4.77
CA PRO A 224 -9.08 -12.63 -4.22
C PRO A 224 -9.63 -12.46 -2.81
N ARG A 225 -8.84 -11.83 -1.92
CA ARG A 225 -9.31 -11.50 -0.57
C ARG A 225 -10.53 -10.57 -0.66
N SER A 226 -11.48 -10.73 0.27
CA SER A 226 -12.75 -10.00 0.29
C SER A 226 -12.58 -8.47 0.37
N ASP A 227 -11.47 -7.98 0.95
CA ASP A 227 -11.16 -6.56 1.08
C ASP A 227 -10.42 -5.96 -0.13
N THR A 228 -9.86 -6.79 -1.02
CA THR A 228 -8.97 -6.34 -2.10
C THR A 228 -9.65 -5.33 -3.03
N LYS A 229 -10.88 -5.61 -3.45
CA LYS A 229 -11.62 -4.74 -4.39
C LYS A 229 -11.85 -3.35 -3.81
N GLN A 230 -12.45 -3.29 -2.61
CA GLN A 230 -12.68 -2.01 -1.92
C GLN A 230 -11.37 -1.26 -1.68
N THR A 231 -10.30 -1.98 -1.35
CA THR A 231 -8.98 -1.38 -1.14
C THR A 231 -8.43 -0.73 -2.41
N ILE A 232 -8.58 -1.39 -3.57
CA ILE A 232 -8.15 -0.82 -4.85
C ILE A 232 -8.96 0.45 -5.14
N ASP A 233 -10.28 0.42 -4.92
CA ASP A 233 -11.14 1.60 -5.08
C ASP A 233 -10.72 2.75 -4.15
N ASP A 234 -10.43 2.47 -2.88
CA ASP A 234 -9.96 3.46 -1.90
C ASP A 234 -8.58 4.03 -2.27
N ALA A 235 -7.67 3.18 -2.77
CA ALA A 235 -6.35 3.60 -3.24
C ALA A 235 -6.47 4.53 -4.46
N MET A 236 -7.35 4.19 -5.42
CA MET A 236 -7.65 5.01 -6.59
C MET A 236 -8.33 6.33 -6.21
N ALA A 237 -9.25 6.32 -5.23
CA ALA A 237 -9.87 7.53 -4.68
C ALA A 237 -8.85 8.47 -4.02
N LEU A 238 -7.77 7.92 -3.45
CA LEU A 238 -6.61 8.67 -2.96
C LEU A 238 -5.61 9.06 -4.06
N GLY A 239 -5.95 8.85 -5.33
CA GLY A 239 -5.12 9.20 -6.48
C GLY A 239 -3.86 8.34 -6.63
N VAL A 240 -3.85 7.13 -6.06
CA VAL A 240 -2.76 6.15 -6.20
C VAL A 240 -3.16 5.15 -7.28
N LYS A 241 -2.45 5.15 -8.42
CA LYS A 241 -2.67 4.16 -9.48
C LYS A 241 -2.08 2.82 -9.04
N VAL A 242 -2.94 1.80 -8.92
CA VAL A 242 -2.55 0.43 -8.62
C VAL A 242 -2.24 -0.29 -9.94
N LYS A 243 -1.17 -1.09 -9.97
CA LYS A 243 -0.80 -1.91 -11.14
C LYS A 243 -0.53 -3.34 -10.68
N MET A 244 -1.13 -4.32 -11.36
CA MET A 244 -0.93 -5.74 -11.05
C MET A 244 0.39 -6.22 -11.66
N VAL A 245 1.17 -7.00 -10.91
CA VAL A 245 2.40 -7.64 -11.39
C VAL A 245 2.38 -9.10 -10.94
N THR A 246 2.12 -10.02 -11.87
CA THR A 246 1.96 -11.45 -11.56
C THR A 246 2.83 -12.34 -12.44
N GLY A 247 3.19 -13.51 -11.90
CA GLY A 247 3.83 -14.60 -12.64
C GLY A 247 2.83 -15.44 -13.45
N ASP A 248 1.53 -15.28 -13.21
CA ASP A 248 0.47 -16.00 -13.92
C ASP A 248 0.39 -15.60 -15.39
N GLN A 249 -0.23 -16.45 -16.21
CA GLN A 249 -0.49 -16.16 -17.62
C GLN A 249 -1.42 -14.94 -17.79
N LEU A 250 -1.33 -14.28 -18.95
CA LEU A 250 -2.08 -13.05 -19.22
C LEU A 250 -3.60 -13.22 -19.12
N ALA A 251 -4.15 -14.37 -19.55
CA ALA A 251 -5.58 -14.63 -19.46
C ALA A 251 -6.07 -14.66 -18.01
N ILE A 252 -5.34 -15.33 -17.11
CA ILE A 252 -5.65 -15.37 -15.67
C ILE A 252 -5.57 -13.98 -15.06
N ALA A 253 -4.51 -13.23 -15.38
CA ALA A 253 -4.32 -11.88 -14.87
C ALA A 253 -5.47 -10.94 -15.27
N LYS A 254 -5.90 -10.98 -16.54
CA LYS A 254 -7.01 -10.17 -17.05
C LYS A 254 -8.33 -10.50 -16.37
N GLU A 255 -8.63 -11.78 -16.19
CA GLU A 255 -9.86 -12.21 -15.52
C GLU A 255 -9.86 -11.80 -14.04
N THR A 256 -8.75 -12.00 -13.33
CA THR A 256 -8.58 -11.52 -11.95
C THR A 256 -8.70 -10.00 -11.86
N GLY A 257 -8.06 -9.26 -12.78
CA GLY A 257 -8.17 -7.81 -12.88
C GLY A 257 -9.60 -7.31 -13.10
N ARG A 258 -10.37 -8.01 -13.95
CA ARG A 258 -11.78 -7.71 -14.20
C ARG A 258 -12.64 -7.91 -12.96
N ARG A 259 -12.43 -9.01 -12.21
CA ARG A 259 -13.16 -9.28 -10.96
C ARG A 259 -12.84 -8.25 -9.87
N LEU A 260 -11.58 -7.84 -9.79
CA LEU A 260 -11.10 -6.84 -8.82
C LEU A 260 -11.43 -5.39 -9.19
N GLY A 261 -11.89 -5.12 -10.42
CA GLY A 261 -12.17 -3.76 -10.88
C GLY A 261 -10.93 -2.95 -11.29
N LEU A 262 -9.79 -3.61 -11.52
CA LEU A 262 -8.53 -2.95 -11.91
C LEU A 262 -8.51 -2.53 -13.39
N GLY A 263 -9.24 -3.26 -14.24
CA GLY A 263 -9.21 -3.11 -15.70
C GLY A 263 -8.65 -4.34 -16.42
N ASP A 264 -8.70 -4.34 -17.74
CA ASP A 264 -8.26 -5.44 -18.62
C ASP A 264 -7.06 -5.06 -19.53
N HIS A 265 -6.56 -3.83 -19.43
CA HIS A 265 -5.41 -3.33 -20.18
C HIS A 265 -4.09 -3.85 -19.59
N MET A 266 -3.92 -5.18 -19.62
CA MET A 266 -2.73 -5.88 -19.16
C MET A 266 -1.88 -6.39 -20.32
N TYR A 267 -0.56 -6.41 -20.12
CA TYR A 267 0.40 -6.85 -21.12
C TYR A 267 1.26 -8.02 -20.63
N ALA A 268 1.70 -8.88 -21.54
CA ALA A 268 2.65 -9.93 -21.22
C ALA A 268 4.06 -9.35 -20.99
N ALA A 269 4.88 -10.01 -20.17
CA ALA A 269 6.24 -9.56 -19.90
C ALA A 269 7.14 -9.48 -21.15
N LYS A 270 6.82 -10.24 -22.20
CA LYS A 270 7.54 -10.21 -23.49
C LYS A 270 7.60 -8.81 -24.10
N VAL A 271 6.54 -8.01 -23.92
CA VAL A 271 6.44 -6.64 -24.46
C VAL A 271 7.46 -5.69 -23.79
N LEU A 272 7.99 -6.03 -22.61
CA LEU A 272 9.04 -5.24 -21.96
C LEU A 272 10.39 -5.33 -22.69
N LYS A 273 10.65 -6.43 -23.41
CA LYS A 273 11.87 -6.62 -24.21
C LYS A 273 11.65 -6.18 -25.66
N ASP A 274 10.54 -6.59 -26.25
CA ASP A 274 10.27 -6.40 -27.68
C ASP A 274 9.74 -5.00 -28.01
N GLY A 275 9.26 -4.27 -26.98
CA GLY A 275 8.62 -2.97 -27.15
C GLY A 275 7.17 -3.08 -27.63
N PRO A 276 6.50 -1.93 -27.85
CA PRO A 276 5.15 -1.91 -28.39
C PRO A 276 5.11 -2.52 -29.80
N GLU A 277 4.04 -3.25 -30.13
CA GLU A 277 3.87 -3.78 -31.49
C GLU A 277 3.81 -2.63 -32.53
N PRO A 278 4.38 -2.82 -33.75
CA PRO A 278 4.33 -1.83 -34.81
C PRO A 278 2.89 -1.46 -35.18
N GLY A 279 2.50 -0.20 -34.95
CA GLY A 279 1.13 0.28 -35.15
C GLY A 279 0.25 0.30 -33.89
N SER A 280 0.80 -0.05 -32.73
CA SER A 280 0.10 0.12 -31.44
C SER A 280 -0.07 1.60 -31.07
N LYS A 281 -1.02 1.87 -30.17
CA LYS A 281 -1.35 3.23 -29.67
C LYS A 281 -0.16 3.94 -29.01
N HIS A 282 0.84 3.20 -28.55
CA HIS A 282 1.94 3.69 -27.72
C HIS A 282 3.20 3.88 -28.56
N ALA A 283 3.75 5.09 -28.57
CA ALA A 283 4.96 5.39 -29.33
C ALA A 283 6.21 4.77 -28.70
N ASN A 284 6.20 4.64 -27.36
CA ASN A 284 7.31 4.12 -26.57
C ASN A 284 6.82 3.15 -25.50
N LEU A 285 7.70 2.23 -25.11
CA LEU A 285 7.47 1.29 -24.01
C LEU A 285 7.10 2.00 -22.69
N ASP A 286 7.68 3.17 -22.45
CA ASP A 286 7.44 3.97 -21.24
C ASP A 286 5.99 4.49 -21.15
N GLU A 287 5.40 4.91 -22.26
CA GLU A 287 3.99 5.34 -22.32
C GLU A 287 3.04 4.16 -22.11
N MET A 288 3.37 3.01 -22.71
CA MET A 288 2.64 1.78 -22.51
C MET A 288 2.68 1.32 -21.05
N ILE A 289 3.84 1.42 -20.38
CA ILE A 289 3.96 1.07 -18.96
C ILE A 289 3.07 1.95 -18.08
N MET A 290 2.92 3.22 -18.43
CA MET A 290 2.05 4.15 -17.70
C MET A 290 0.57 3.88 -17.92
N ASP A 291 0.18 3.58 -19.14
CA ASP A 291 -1.21 3.25 -19.49
C ASP A 291 -1.64 1.92 -18.87
N ALA A 292 -0.78 0.90 -18.93
CA ALA A 292 -1.06 -0.47 -18.49
C ALA A 292 -1.62 -0.59 -17.05
N ASP A 293 -2.61 -1.45 -16.87
CA ASP A 293 -3.17 -1.78 -15.55
C ASP A 293 -2.42 -2.96 -14.89
N GLY A 294 -1.67 -3.73 -15.68
CA GLY A 294 -0.81 -4.77 -15.12
C GLY A 294 0.07 -5.51 -16.13
N PHE A 295 0.96 -6.33 -15.58
CA PHE A 295 1.88 -7.19 -16.31
C PHE A 295 1.77 -8.63 -15.83
N ALA A 296 1.73 -9.56 -16.78
CA ALA A 296 1.59 -10.99 -16.55
C ALA A 296 2.80 -11.78 -17.08
N GLY A 297 3.04 -12.97 -16.53
CA GLY A 297 4.20 -13.81 -16.86
C GLY A 297 5.53 -13.14 -16.47
N VAL A 298 5.53 -12.39 -15.36
CA VAL A 298 6.65 -11.51 -14.99
C VAL A 298 7.69 -12.26 -14.15
N PHE A 299 8.90 -12.38 -14.68
CA PHE A 299 10.07 -12.88 -13.96
C PHE A 299 10.67 -11.81 -13.01
N PRO A 300 11.49 -12.22 -12.03
CA PRO A 300 12.08 -11.29 -11.06
C PRO A 300 12.86 -10.12 -11.72
N GLU A 301 13.58 -10.36 -12.81
CA GLU A 301 14.31 -9.30 -13.52
C GLU A 301 13.35 -8.27 -14.14
N HIS A 302 12.22 -8.73 -14.65
CA HIS A 302 11.20 -7.88 -15.25
C HIS A 302 10.52 -6.99 -14.19
N LYS A 303 10.27 -7.51 -12.97
CA LYS A 303 9.74 -6.70 -11.86
C LYS A 303 10.68 -5.53 -11.54
N PHE A 304 11.98 -5.81 -11.45
CA PHE A 304 13.00 -4.77 -11.22
C PHE A 304 13.02 -3.72 -12.34
N GLU A 305 12.91 -4.15 -13.61
CA GLU A 305 12.92 -3.24 -14.75
C GLU A 305 11.67 -2.33 -14.77
N ILE A 306 10.48 -2.87 -14.50
CA ILE A 306 9.23 -2.10 -14.42
C ILE A 306 9.38 -0.98 -13.38
N VAL A 307 9.80 -1.33 -12.16
CA VAL A 307 10.00 -0.34 -11.08
C VAL A 307 11.03 0.72 -11.49
N LYS A 308 12.15 0.31 -12.09
CA LYS A 308 13.20 1.22 -12.54
C LYS A 308 12.69 2.22 -13.59
N ARG A 309 11.86 1.78 -14.54
CA ARG A 309 11.29 2.64 -15.59
C ARG A 309 10.26 3.61 -15.03
N ILE A 310 9.36 3.15 -14.17
CA ILE A 310 8.38 4.02 -13.48
C ILE A 310 9.10 5.13 -12.71
N GLN A 311 10.19 4.78 -12.01
CA GLN A 311 11.04 5.76 -11.33
C GLN A 311 11.75 6.73 -12.27
N ALA A 312 12.26 6.23 -13.41
CA ALA A 312 12.94 7.07 -14.40
C ALA A 312 11.99 8.12 -15.03
N LEU A 313 10.69 7.80 -15.09
CA LEU A 313 9.63 8.71 -15.52
C LEU A 313 9.24 9.74 -14.45
N GLY A 314 9.87 9.69 -13.26
CA GLY A 314 9.65 10.64 -12.17
C GLY A 314 8.49 10.29 -11.25
N HIS A 315 7.90 9.11 -11.37
CA HIS A 315 6.82 8.65 -10.49
C HIS A 315 7.37 7.96 -9.25
N LEU A 316 6.73 8.19 -8.11
CA LEU A 316 7.00 7.44 -6.88
C LEU A 316 6.33 6.08 -6.97
N CYS A 317 7.14 5.02 -6.89
CA CYS A 317 6.66 3.64 -6.97
C CYS A 317 6.78 2.98 -5.60
N ALA A 318 5.65 2.49 -5.08
CA ALA A 318 5.63 1.51 -4.01
C ALA A 318 5.43 0.13 -4.61
N MET A 319 6.21 -0.86 -4.15
CA MET A 319 6.11 -2.23 -4.60
C MET A 319 5.80 -3.14 -3.43
N THR A 320 4.84 -4.05 -3.62
CA THR A 320 4.54 -5.13 -2.68
C THR A 320 5.20 -6.43 -3.13
N GLY A 321 5.61 -7.26 -2.18
CA GLY A 321 6.19 -8.58 -2.46
C GLY A 321 6.22 -9.48 -1.23
N ASP A 322 6.26 -10.78 -1.47
CA ASP A 322 6.22 -11.86 -0.48
C ASP A 322 7.46 -12.78 -0.56
N GLY A 323 7.91 -13.07 -1.78
CA GLY A 323 9.00 -13.98 -2.06
C GLY A 323 10.39 -13.33 -2.06
N ALA A 324 11.42 -14.16 -1.85
CA ALA A 324 12.82 -13.74 -1.98
C ALA A 324 13.15 -13.20 -3.38
N ASN A 325 12.41 -13.66 -4.39
CA ASN A 325 12.49 -13.19 -5.77
C ASN A 325 12.15 -11.71 -5.93
N ASP A 326 11.35 -11.14 -5.02
CA ASP A 326 10.92 -9.75 -5.09
C ASP A 326 11.89 -8.81 -4.37
N ALA A 327 12.84 -9.34 -3.60
CA ALA A 327 13.80 -8.56 -2.84
C ALA A 327 14.57 -7.50 -3.67
N PRO A 328 15.07 -7.78 -4.90
CA PRO A 328 15.76 -6.76 -5.70
C PRO A 328 14.83 -5.61 -6.12
N ALA A 329 13.58 -5.92 -6.44
CA ALA A 329 12.61 -4.95 -6.90
C ALA A 329 12.02 -4.13 -5.73
N LEU A 330 11.79 -4.76 -4.58
CA LEU A 330 11.47 -4.12 -3.30
C LEU A 330 12.55 -3.12 -2.88
N SER A 331 13.82 -3.53 -2.90
CA SER A 331 14.94 -2.65 -2.55
C SER A 331 15.14 -1.50 -3.55
N ARG A 332 14.66 -1.65 -4.79
CA ARG A 332 14.74 -0.61 -5.82
C ARG A 332 13.60 0.39 -5.73
N ALA A 333 12.41 -0.03 -5.31
CA ALA A 333 11.23 0.82 -5.17
C ALA A 333 11.51 2.01 -4.24
N ASN A 334 10.68 3.06 -4.35
CA ASN A 334 10.77 4.19 -3.41
C ASN A 334 10.34 3.78 -2.01
N VAL A 335 9.38 2.85 -1.95
CA VAL A 335 8.94 2.18 -0.73
C VAL A 335 8.72 0.71 -1.08
N GLY A 336 9.58 -0.17 -0.57
CA GLY A 336 9.35 -1.62 -0.61
C GLY A 336 8.45 -2.04 0.54
N ILE A 337 7.39 -2.81 0.25
CA ILE A 337 6.42 -3.29 1.23
C ILE A 337 6.44 -4.82 1.24
N ALA A 338 6.88 -5.41 2.35
CA ALA A 338 6.78 -6.85 2.58
C ALA A 338 5.42 -7.17 3.23
N VAL A 339 4.69 -8.12 2.67
CA VAL A 339 3.39 -8.57 3.21
C VAL A 339 3.56 -9.46 4.44
N GLU A 340 2.48 -9.65 5.20
CA GLU A 340 2.44 -10.64 6.28
C GLU A 340 2.66 -12.05 5.69
N GLY A 341 3.49 -12.86 6.35
CA GLY A 341 3.95 -14.14 5.81
C GLY A 341 5.10 -14.06 4.79
N ALA A 342 5.60 -12.87 4.45
CA ALA A 342 6.73 -12.74 3.53
C ALA A 342 8.02 -13.39 4.06
N THR A 343 8.84 -13.88 3.13
CA THR A 343 10.15 -14.48 3.42
C THR A 343 11.08 -13.49 4.13
N ASP A 344 12.01 -13.98 4.96
CA ASP A 344 13.01 -13.14 5.64
C ASP A 344 13.84 -12.29 4.67
N ALA A 345 14.10 -12.82 3.48
CA ALA A 345 14.77 -12.09 2.41
C ALA A 345 13.95 -10.89 1.93
N ALA A 346 12.64 -11.06 1.70
CA ALA A 346 11.76 -9.96 1.32
C ALA A 346 11.61 -8.93 2.46
N ARG A 347 11.45 -9.38 3.71
CA ARG A 347 11.39 -8.50 4.90
C ARG A 347 12.67 -7.69 5.09
N GLY A 348 13.84 -8.30 4.87
CA GLY A 348 15.13 -7.63 4.95
C GLY A 348 15.39 -6.62 3.83
N ALA A 349 14.71 -6.77 2.69
CA ALA A 349 14.83 -5.86 1.54
C ALA A 349 13.79 -4.72 1.54
N ALA A 350 12.67 -4.89 2.23
CA ALA A 350 11.58 -3.92 2.30
C ALA A 350 11.85 -2.76 3.28
N ASP A 351 11.20 -1.62 3.05
CA ASP A 351 11.24 -0.46 3.94
C ASP A 351 10.12 -0.49 4.99
N ILE A 352 9.00 -1.14 4.65
CA ILE A 352 7.84 -1.35 5.52
C ILE A 352 7.51 -2.85 5.50
N VAL A 353 7.27 -3.42 6.69
CA VAL A 353 6.83 -4.80 6.85
C VAL A 353 5.43 -4.77 7.47
N LEU A 354 4.47 -5.38 6.79
CA LEU A 354 3.10 -5.50 7.30
C LEU A 354 3.03 -6.68 8.25
N THR A 355 2.51 -6.43 9.45
CA THR A 355 2.23 -7.46 10.46
C THR A 355 0.83 -8.03 10.36
N GLU A 356 -0.01 -7.41 9.54
CA GLU A 356 -1.38 -7.83 9.25
C GLU A 356 -1.50 -8.13 7.75
N PRO A 357 -2.20 -9.20 7.37
CA PRO A 357 -2.42 -9.52 5.97
C PRO A 357 -3.42 -8.54 5.34
N GLY A 358 -3.36 -8.41 4.01
CA GLY A 358 -4.33 -7.62 3.23
C GLY A 358 -3.74 -6.35 2.62
N LEU A 359 -4.33 -5.94 1.50
CA LEU A 359 -3.95 -4.70 0.82
C LEU A 359 -4.45 -3.47 1.60
N SER A 360 -5.53 -3.62 2.37
CA SER A 360 -6.19 -2.56 3.15
C SER A 360 -5.23 -1.86 4.11
N THR A 361 -4.34 -2.61 4.75
CA THR A 361 -3.28 -2.08 5.63
C THR A 361 -2.38 -1.07 4.93
N ILE A 362 -2.12 -1.25 3.63
CA ILE A 362 -1.33 -0.31 2.83
C ILE A 362 -2.07 1.01 2.65
N VAL A 363 -3.37 0.97 2.39
CA VAL A 363 -4.20 2.17 2.26
C VAL A 363 -4.27 2.92 3.59
N HIS A 364 -4.44 2.21 4.71
CA HIS A 364 -4.37 2.81 6.04
C HIS A 364 -3.00 3.47 6.32
N ALA A 365 -1.91 2.82 5.92
CA ALA A 365 -0.57 3.38 6.04
C ALA A 365 -0.39 4.65 5.18
N ILE A 366 -0.90 4.66 3.95
CA ILE A 366 -0.90 5.84 3.07
C ILE A 366 -1.69 6.98 3.70
N TYR A 367 -2.89 6.69 4.21
CA TYR A 367 -3.73 7.68 4.87
C TYR A 367 -3.02 8.31 6.07
N GLY A 368 -2.50 7.48 6.98
CA GLY A 368 -1.77 7.93 8.17
C GLY A 368 -0.51 8.74 7.82
N SER A 369 0.25 8.28 6.82
CA SER A 369 1.44 8.99 6.31
C SER A 369 1.07 10.39 5.80
N ARG A 370 -0.02 10.53 5.04
CA ARG A 370 -0.50 11.84 4.56
C ARG A 370 -0.93 12.77 5.69
N VAL A 371 -1.55 12.27 6.75
CA VAL A 371 -1.89 13.07 7.94
C VAL A 371 -0.63 13.61 8.61
N ILE A 372 0.38 12.76 8.82
CA ILE A 372 1.67 13.17 9.41
C ILE A 372 2.37 14.20 8.52
N PHE A 373 2.37 13.97 7.20
CA PHE A 373 2.98 14.88 6.24
C PHE A 373 2.32 16.27 6.27
N GLN A 374 0.99 16.35 6.32
CA GLN A 374 0.30 17.64 6.44
C GLN A 374 0.63 18.36 7.75
N ARG A 375 0.74 17.64 8.89
CA ARG A 375 1.20 18.24 10.15
C ARG A 375 2.59 18.86 10.03
N MET A 376 3.53 18.15 9.40
CA MET A 376 4.89 18.64 9.16
C MET A 376 4.90 19.86 8.24
N ARG A 377 4.09 19.87 7.19
CA ARG A 377 3.96 21.00 6.27
C ARG A 377 3.42 22.25 6.97
N ASN A 378 2.35 22.08 7.75
CA ASN A 378 1.71 23.15 8.50
C ASN A 378 2.67 23.74 9.56
N TYR A 379 3.46 22.87 10.21
CA TYR A 379 4.55 23.28 11.11
C TYR A 379 5.61 24.11 10.39
N ALA A 380 6.07 23.66 9.21
CA ALA A 380 7.11 24.38 8.48
C ALA A 380 6.66 25.77 8.04
N ILE A 381 5.41 25.91 7.56
CA ILE A 381 4.81 27.22 7.22
C ILE A 381 4.78 28.12 8.45
N TYR A 382 4.31 27.57 9.57
CA TYR A 382 4.23 28.26 10.84
C TYR A 382 5.58 28.79 11.33
N ALA A 383 6.59 27.91 11.42
CA ALA A 383 7.93 28.25 11.90
C ALA A 383 8.59 29.32 11.01
N CYS A 384 8.41 29.21 9.69
CA CYS A 384 8.90 30.21 8.75
C CYS A 384 8.22 31.57 8.96
N ALA A 385 6.89 31.59 9.12
CA ALA A 385 6.13 32.82 9.31
C ALA A 385 6.50 33.56 10.59
N VAL A 386 6.62 32.85 11.72
CA VAL A 386 7.01 33.45 13.01
C VAL A 386 8.42 34.03 12.94
N THR A 387 9.36 33.31 12.32
CA THR A 387 10.74 33.80 12.15
C THR A 387 10.77 35.10 11.35
N ILE A 388 10.05 35.15 10.22
CA ILE A 388 10.00 36.33 9.35
C ILE A 388 9.33 37.50 10.07
N ARG A 389 8.24 37.25 10.81
CA ARG A 389 7.56 38.26 11.61
C ARG A 389 8.51 38.89 12.64
N ILE A 390 9.20 38.07 13.43
CA ILE A 390 10.10 38.54 14.49
C ILE A 390 11.24 39.35 13.88
N VAL A 391 11.93 38.79 12.88
CA VAL A 391 13.09 39.45 12.27
C VAL A 391 12.70 40.75 11.58
N VAL A 392 11.72 40.72 10.67
CA VAL A 392 11.33 41.91 9.89
C VAL A 392 10.63 42.93 10.78
N GLY A 393 9.70 42.49 11.64
CA GLY A 393 8.93 43.36 12.52
C GLY A 393 9.81 44.12 13.51
N PHE A 394 10.65 43.43 14.27
CA PHE A 394 11.52 44.10 15.24
C PHE A 394 12.64 44.89 14.57
N ALA A 395 13.21 44.41 13.43
CA ALA A 395 14.20 45.19 12.70
C ALA A 395 13.63 46.53 12.21
N LEU A 396 12.44 46.53 11.58
CA LEU A 396 11.82 47.77 11.11
C LEU A 396 11.48 48.72 12.27
N MET A 397 10.96 48.21 13.38
CA MET A 397 10.68 49.06 14.56
C MET A 397 11.96 49.66 15.14
N ALA A 398 13.07 48.90 15.18
CA ALA A 398 14.36 49.40 15.61
C ALA A 398 14.92 50.48 14.65
N PHE A 399 14.80 50.31 13.34
CA PHE A 399 15.29 51.30 12.38
C PHE A 399 14.46 52.59 12.37
N ILE A 400 13.12 52.48 12.38
CA ILE A 400 12.22 53.63 12.22
C ILE A 400 12.10 54.44 13.52
N TRP A 401 11.86 53.76 14.65
CA TRP A 401 11.58 54.42 15.93
C TRP A 401 12.66 54.20 17.00
N GLN A 402 13.80 53.60 16.66
CA GLN A 402 14.87 53.27 17.64
C GLN A 402 14.34 52.44 18.82
N PHE A 403 13.30 51.63 18.57
CA PHE A 403 12.65 50.79 19.58
C PHE A 403 13.47 49.53 19.82
N ASN A 404 14.16 49.48 20.95
CA ASN A 404 15.01 48.36 21.35
C ASN A 404 14.22 47.36 22.21
N PHE A 405 13.63 46.35 21.58
CA PHE A 405 12.84 45.35 22.29
C PHE A 405 13.72 44.42 23.17
N PRO A 406 13.40 44.20 24.46
CA PRO A 406 14.20 43.37 25.35
C PRO A 406 14.34 41.90 24.85
N PRO A 407 15.56 41.36 24.68
CA PRO A 407 15.77 40.00 24.20
C PRO A 407 15.13 38.93 25.09
N PHE A 408 15.07 39.16 26.41
CA PHE A 408 14.44 38.24 27.35
C PHE A 408 12.94 38.06 27.06
N MET A 409 12.24 39.10 26.58
CA MET A 409 10.83 38.95 26.21
C MET A 409 10.65 38.11 24.94
N VAL A 410 11.60 38.19 23.99
CA VAL A 410 11.63 37.29 22.83
C VAL A 410 11.85 35.84 23.29
N LEU A 411 12.72 35.61 24.28
CA LEU A 411 12.93 34.29 24.87
C LEU A 411 11.64 33.74 25.50
N ILE A 412 10.89 34.56 26.24
CA ILE A 412 9.60 34.14 26.80
C ILE A 412 8.61 33.76 25.69
N ILE A 413 8.54 34.55 24.62
CA ILE A 413 7.71 34.22 23.45
C ILE A 413 8.12 32.87 22.85
N ALA A 414 9.42 32.63 22.68
CA ALA A 414 9.94 31.39 22.12
C ALA A 414 9.59 30.18 23.00
N VAL A 415 9.78 30.27 24.33
CA VAL A 415 9.47 29.18 25.27
C VAL A 415 7.98 28.85 25.28
N LEU A 416 7.11 29.87 25.30
CA LEU A 416 5.66 29.66 25.24
C LEU A 416 5.24 29.06 23.90
N ASN A 417 5.88 29.47 22.81
CA ASN A 417 5.62 28.92 21.49
C ASN A 417 6.00 27.44 21.41
N ASP A 418 7.22 27.06 21.83
CA ASP A 418 7.72 25.68 21.81
C ASP A 418 6.81 24.72 22.58
N GLY A 419 6.31 25.16 23.75
CA GLY A 419 5.33 24.39 24.53
C GLY A 419 4.04 24.11 23.74
N THR A 420 3.52 25.11 23.02
CA THR A 420 2.32 24.92 22.18
C THR A 420 2.60 24.13 20.90
N ILE A 421 3.77 24.30 20.28
CA ILE A 421 4.16 23.60 19.05
C ILE A 421 4.13 22.09 19.22
N MET A 422 4.54 21.57 20.39
CA MET A 422 4.55 20.13 20.64
C MET A 422 3.17 19.48 20.43
N THR A 423 2.09 20.21 20.70
CA THR A 423 0.72 19.72 20.52
C THR A 423 0.28 19.59 19.06
N LEU A 424 1.00 20.22 18.12
CA LEU A 424 0.72 20.11 16.69
C LEU A 424 0.94 18.69 16.16
N SER A 425 1.81 17.92 16.81
CA SER A 425 2.02 16.50 16.50
C SER A 425 0.78 15.64 16.73
N LEU A 426 -0.09 16.05 17.67
CA LEU A 426 -1.33 15.36 18.05
C LEU A 426 -2.57 15.93 17.33
N ASP A 427 -2.38 16.89 16.43
CA ASP A 427 -3.48 17.63 15.86
C ASP A 427 -4.30 16.82 14.85
N ARG A 428 -5.60 17.13 14.74
CA ARG A 428 -6.49 16.48 13.77
C ARG A 428 -6.45 17.26 12.47
N VAL A 429 -5.70 16.75 11.49
CA VAL A 429 -5.54 17.35 10.16
C VAL A 429 -6.11 16.40 9.12
N LEU A 430 -6.79 16.97 8.12
CA LEU A 430 -7.32 16.20 6.99
C LEU A 430 -6.18 15.80 6.05
N PRO A 431 -6.09 14.54 5.61
CA PRO A 431 -5.10 14.15 4.62
C PRO A 431 -5.42 14.75 3.25
N SER A 432 -4.36 14.95 2.45
CA SER A 432 -4.54 15.29 1.04
C SER A 432 -5.18 14.13 0.29
N THR A 433 -6.17 14.42 -0.56
CA THR A 433 -6.82 13.42 -1.41
C THR A 433 -5.93 12.97 -2.55
N THR A 434 -5.01 13.81 -3.01
CA THR A 434 -3.99 13.45 -4.01
C THR A 434 -2.62 13.28 -3.35
N PRO A 435 -1.71 12.51 -3.97
CA PRO A 435 -0.30 12.51 -3.57
C PRO A 435 0.24 13.95 -3.55
N ASP A 436 0.83 14.35 -2.42
CA ASP A 436 1.42 15.67 -2.22
C ASP A 436 2.95 15.55 -2.22
N GLU A 437 3.64 16.53 -2.77
CA GLU A 437 5.10 16.59 -2.80
C GLU A 437 5.61 17.75 -1.92
N TRP A 438 6.81 17.59 -1.36
CA TRP A 438 7.37 18.63 -0.49
C TRP A 438 7.84 19.84 -1.30
N ASN A 439 6.93 20.79 -1.54
CA ASN A 439 7.24 22.01 -2.27
C ASN A 439 7.70 23.14 -1.33
N LEU A 440 9.01 23.18 -1.08
CA LEU A 440 9.63 24.22 -0.24
C LEU A 440 9.27 25.64 -0.67
N ILE A 441 9.14 25.91 -1.97
CA ILE A 441 8.83 27.26 -2.45
C ILE A 441 7.42 27.68 -2.00
N GLU A 442 6.47 26.77 -2.03
CA GLU A 442 5.10 27.04 -1.57
C GLU A 442 5.08 27.31 -0.06
N VAL A 443 5.77 26.46 0.72
CA VAL A 443 5.91 26.63 2.17
C VAL A 443 6.53 27.98 2.52
N PHE A 444 7.64 28.36 1.88
CA PHE A 444 8.29 29.65 2.12
C PHE A 444 7.43 30.83 1.64
N THR A 445 6.70 30.68 0.53
CA THR A 445 5.80 31.73 0.04
C THR A 445 4.73 32.03 1.08
N TYR A 446 4.06 31.00 1.61
CA TYR A 446 3.11 31.15 2.72
C TYR A 446 3.77 31.75 3.96
N GLY A 447 4.94 31.23 4.36
CA GLY A 447 5.70 31.75 5.49
C GLY A 447 5.98 33.25 5.38
N ILE A 448 6.49 33.71 4.23
CA ILE A 448 6.78 35.12 3.97
C ILE A 448 5.50 35.95 3.99
N GLY A 449 4.44 35.53 3.30
CA GLY A 449 3.18 36.28 3.25
C GLY A 449 2.55 36.48 4.62
N TYR A 450 2.43 35.41 5.42
CA TYR A 450 1.93 35.50 6.79
C TYR A 450 2.86 36.33 7.68
N GLY A 451 4.17 36.09 7.60
CA GLY A 451 5.16 36.79 8.42
C GLY A 451 5.15 38.30 8.19
N LEU A 452 5.10 38.74 6.93
CA LEU A 452 5.04 40.17 6.58
C LEU A 452 3.72 40.81 7.00
N TYR A 453 2.58 40.16 6.76
CA TYR A 453 1.27 40.68 7.20
C TYR A 453 1.22 40.88 8.72
N LEU A 454 1.73 39.89 9.45
CA LEU A 454 1.83 39.92 10.91
C LEU A 454 2.83 40.95 11.43
N ALA A 455 3.94 41.18 10.72
CA ALA A 455 4.87 42.26 11.02
C ALA A 455 4.19 43.63 10.84
N VAL A 456 3.44 43.82 9.75
CA VAL A 456 2.65 45.04 9.51
C VAL A 456 1.64 45.27 10.63
N SER A 457 0.94 44.24 11.11
CA SER A 457 0.05 44.36 12.28
C SER A 457 0.76 44.87 13.53
N THR A 458 1.98 44.38 13.78
CA THR A 458 2.79 44.78 14.95
C THR A 458 3.25 46.23 14.82
N ILE A 459 3.76 46.59 13.63
CA ILE A 459 4.23 47.94 13.32
C ILE A 459 3.07 48.95 13.37
N ALA A 460 1.90 48.59 12.83
CA ALA A 460 0.72 49.44 12.84
C ALA A 460 0.24 49.71 14.27
N LEU A 461 0.22 48.69 15.15
CA LEU A 461 -0.12 48.91 16.56
C LEU A 461 0.86 49.88 17.22
N TYR A 462 2.17 49.64 17.04
CA TYR A 462 3.20 50.48 17.61
C TYR A 462 3.16 51.93 17.10
N ALA A 463 2.99 52.11 15.78
CA ALA A 463 2.90 53.43 15.15
C ALA A 463 1.67 54.21 15.65
N ILE A 464 0.49 53.57 15.72
CA ILE A 464 -0.72 54.21 16.25
C ILE A 464 -0.53 54.61 17.71
N MET A 465 0.11 53.74 18.52
CA MET A 465 0.40 54.07 19.92
C MET A 465 1.32 55.28 20.06
N GLN A 466 2.36 55.40 19.22
CA GLN A 466 3.36 56.46 19.34
C GLN A 466 2.90 57.79 18.72
N GLU A 467 2.29 57.74 17.53
CA GLU A 467 2.00 58.92 16.72
C GLU A 467 0.61 59.51 16.96
N THR A 468 -0.31 58.75 17.58
CA THR A 468 -1.71 59.18 17.77
C THR A 468 -2.22 58.96 19.19
N THR A 469 -3.20 59.76 19.61
CA THR A 469 -3.91 59.61 20.91
C THR A 469 -5.15 58.72 20.80
N PHE A 470 -5.29 57.95 19.71
CA PHE A 470 -6.51 57.19 19.39
C PHE A 470 -6.98 56.27 20.53
N PHE A 471 -6.06 55.57 21.17
CA PHE A 471 -6.39 54.64 22.25
C PHE A 471 -6.80 55.37 23.55
N GLU A 472 -6.19 56.51 23.84
CA GLU A 472 -6.56 57.36 24.99
C GLU A 472 -7.96 57.95 24.82
N ASP A 473 -8.24 58.53 23.65
CA ASP A 473 -9.50 59.22 23.36
C ASP A 473 -10.68 58.24 23.34
N LYS A 474 -10.46 57.04 22.80
CA LYS A 474 -11.53 56.04 22.61
C LYS A 474 -11.74 55.14 23.84
N PHE A 475 -10.66 54.74 24.50
CA PHE A 475 -10.70 53.72 25.55
C PHE A 475 -10.28 54.23 26.94
N LYS A 476 -9.88 55.51 27.07
CA LYS A 476 -9.50 56.14 28.34
C LYS A 476 -8.42 55.36 29.10
N VAL A 477 -7.44 54.83 28.36
CA VAL A 477 -6.29 54.11 28.89
C VAL A 477 -5.08 55.04 28.98
N ASP A 478 -4.16 54.75 29.91
CA ASP A 478 -2.92 55.51 30.05
C ASP A 478 -2.07 55.46 28.77
N ARG A 479 -1.41 56.57 28.45
CA ARG A 479 -0.58 56.70 27.26
C ARG A 479 0.66 55.83 27.37
N ALA A 480 0.64 54.68 26.70
CA ALA A 480 1.78 53.77 26.64
C ALA A 480 2.99 54.34 25.86
N ALA A 481 2.82 55.45 25.12
CA ALA A 481 3.90 56.17 24.43
C ALA A 481 4.82 56.95 25.38
N ASP A 482 4.33 57.35 26.55
CA ASP A 482 5.11 58.16 27.50
C ASP A 482 6.18 57.32 28.21
N ASP A 483 6.03 55.99 28.20
CA ASP A 483 6.96 55.04 28.78
C ASP A 483 7.29 53.88 27.82
N ASN A 484 8.53 53.85 27.35
CA ASN A 484 9.05 52.78 26.50
C ASN A 484 8.89 51.39 27.14
N TYR A 485 8.93 51.29 28.47
CA TYR A 485 8.83 50.03 29.20
C TYR A 485 7.42 49.43 29.17
N THR A 486 6.39 50.28 29.21
CA THR A 486 4.99 49.88 29.04
C THR A 486 4.71 49.45 27.59
N SER A 487 5.27 50.19 26.61
CA SER A 487 5.20 49.83 25.19
C SER A 487 5.81 48.45 24.88
N HIS A 488 6.93 48.08 25.53
CA HIS A 488 7.51 46.74 25.39
C HIS A 488 6.52 45.63 25.79
N MET A 489 5.76 45.81 26.87
CA MET A 489 4.82 44.77 27.32
C MET A 489 3.58 44.65 26.44
N VAL A 490 3.09 45.76 25.88
CA VAL A 490 1.99 45.75 24.90
C VAL A 490 2.40 44.95 23.65
N ILE A 491 3.60 45.22 23.11
CA ILE A 491 4.11 44.52 21.92
C ILE A 491 4.42 43.05 22.23
N TYR A 492 4.98 42.74 23.41
CA TYR A 492 5.17 41.36 23.86
C TYR A 492 3.84 40.57 23.83
N LEU A 493 2.80 41.09 24.48
CA LEU A 493 1.51 40.43 24.56
C LEU A 493 0.88 40.27 23.17
N GLN A 494 0.97 41.33 22.35
CA GLN A 494 0.42 41.30 21.00
C GLN A 494 1.08 40.21 20.16
N VAL A 495 2.41 40.14 20.17
CA VAL A 495 3.19 39.13 19.44
C VAL A 495 2.94 37.73 19.97
N ALA A 496 2.89 37.53 21.30
CA ALA A 496 2.63 36.22 21.90
C ALA A 496 1.25 35.64 21.49
N ILE A 497 0.18 36.44 21.54
CA ILE A 497 -1.18 35.98 21.21
C ILE A 497 -1.29 35.59 19.73
N ILE A 498 -1.00 36.53 18.84
CA ILE A 498 -1.26 36.32 17.41
C ILE A 498 -0.29 35.30 16.79
N SER A 499 0.92 35.17 17.34
CA SER A 499 1.88 34.17 16.84
C SER A 499 1.42 32.76 17.18
N GLN A 500 0.70 32.53 18.28
CA GLN A 500 0.09 31.22 18.53
C GLN A 500 -1.24 31.06 17.78
N ALA A 501 -2.02 32.13 17.64
CA ALA A 501 -3.26 32.10 16.87
C ALA A 501 -3.01 31.71 15.40
N LEU A 502 -1.85 32.08 14.83
CA LEU A 502 -1.45 31.68 13.48
C LEU A 502 -1.49 30.16 13.26
N ILE A 503 -1.27 29.34 14.29
CA ILE A 503 -1.33 27.87 14.20
C ILE A 503 -2.71 27.43 13.67
N PHE A 504 -3.80 28.10 14.08
CA PHE A 504 -5.15 27.76 13.64
C PHE A 504 -5.40 28.08 12.16
N VAL A 505 -4.69 29.06 11.61
CA VAL A 505 -4.76 29.41 10.19
C VAL A 505 -3.91 28.46 9.35
N THR A 506 -2.69 28.15 9.81
CA THR A 506 -1.77 27.29 9.05
C THR A 506 -2.20 25.84 9.03
N ARG A 507 -2.93 25.36 10.05
CA ARG A 507 -3.43 23.99 10.09
C ARG A 507 -4.58 23.70 9.13
N SER A 508 -5.38 24.71 8.78
CA SER A 508 -6.62 24.51 8.02
C SER A 508 -6.42 24.72 6.51
N HIS A 509 -7.02 23.83 5.72
CA HIS A 509 -7.11 23.97 4.27
C HIS A 509 -8.18 24.98 3.86
N GLY A 510 -9.29 25.01 4.61
CA GLY A 510 -10.36 26.00 4.51
C GLY A 510 -10.16 27.19 5.47
N PRO A 511 -11.25 27.94 5.73
CA PRO A 511 -11.26 28.93 6.80
C PRO A 511 -10.95 28.25 8.15
N SER A 512 -10.17 28.91 9.01
CA SER A 512 -9.70 28.33 10.28
C SER A 512 -10.81 27.85 11.21
N TRP A 513 -12.00 28.44 11.14
CA TRP A 513 -13.14 28.10 11.99
C TRP A 513 -13.91 26.85 11.54
N THR A 514 -13.76 26.38 10.30
CA THR A 514 -14.50 25.20 9.83
C THR A 514 -13.88 23.90 10.32
N GLU A 515 -12.57 23.88 10.47
CA GLU A 515 -11.81 22.70 10.87
C GLU A 515 -11.57 22.73 12.38
N ARG A 516 -12.15 21.79 13.12
CA ARG A 516 -12.00 21.75 14.58
C ARG A 516 -10.57 21.37 14.98
N PRO A 517 -9.89 22.15 15.84
CA PRO A 517 -8.57 21.78 16.39
C PRO A 517 -8.68 20.62 17.37
N SER A 518 -7.56 19.92 17.60
CA SER A 518 -7.48 18.96 18.68
C SER A 518 -7.67 19.62 20.06
N VAL A 519 -8.21 18.86 21.00
CA VAL A 519 -8.38 19.32 22.39
C VAL A 519 -7.06 19.72 23.02
N ALA A 520 -6.00 18.95 22.74
CA ALA A 520 -4.64 19.24 23.21
C ALA A 520 -4.14 20.60 22.72
N LEU A 521 -4.32 20.90 21.43
CA LEU A 521 -3.92 22.19 20.85
C LEU A 521 -4.70 23.36 21.44
N MET A 522 -6.03 23.20 21.61
CA MET A 522 -6.87 24.25 22.19
C MET A 522 -6.49 24.53 23.65
N LEU A 523 -6.25 23.48 24.44
CA LEU A 523 -5.86 23.62 25.84
C LEU A 523 -4.48 24.28 25.97
N ALA A 524 -3.51 23.86 25.17
CA ALA A 524 -2.19 24.46 25.15
C ALA A 524 -2.23 25.93 24.72
N PHE A 525 -3.03 26.28 23.72
CA PHE A 525 -3.27 27.66 23.32
C PHE A 525 -3.84 28.46 24.49
N CYS A 526 -4.98 28.05 25.08
CA CYS A 526 -5.60 28.78 26.18
C CYS A 526 -4.66 28.95 27.38
N LEU A 527 -3.90 27.91 27.74
CA LEU A 527 -2.94 27.95 28.84
C LEU A 527 -1.80 28.93 28.54
N ALA A 528 -1.21 28.87 27.35
CA ALA A 528 -0.13 29.76 26.97
C ALA A 528 -0.60 31.22 26.86
N GLN A 529 -1.83 31.46 26.40
CA GLN A 529 -2.43 32.79 26.37
C GLN A 529 -2.74 33.35 27.76
N LEU A 530 -3.19 32.48 28.68
CA LEU A 530 -3.37 32.85 30.08
C LEU A 530 -2.02 33.25 30.70
N ILE A 531 -0.97 32.44 30.50
CA ILE A 531 0.36 32.72 31.02
C ILE A 531 0.92 34.02 30.42
N ALA A 532 0.81 34.23 29.10
CA ALA A 532 1.25 35.45 28.45
C ALA A 532 0.52 36.69 28.98
N SER A 533 -0.80 36.59 29.21
CA SER A 533 -1.61 37.69 29.76
C SER A 533 -1.26 37.98 31.22
N ILE A 534 -0.96 36.96 32.03
CA ILE A 534 -0.49 37.13 33.42
C ILE A 534 0.89 37.81 33.45
N ILE A 535 1.82 37.38 32.60
CA ILE A 535 3.14 38.01 32.47
C ILE A 535 2.99 39.47 32.03
N ALA A 536 2.07 39.76 31.10
CA ALA A 536 1.78 41.13 30.68
C ALA A 536 1.20 42.01 31.81
N ALA A 537 0.32 41.47 32.64
CA ALA A 537 -0.31 42.21 33.74
C ALA A 537 0.66 42.47 34.91
N PHE A 538 1.47 41.48 35.30
CA PHE A 538 2.23 41.51 36.56
C PHE A 538 3.76 41.50 36.40
N GLY A 539 4.27 41.40 35.17
CA GLY A 539 5.71 41.32 34.88
C GLY A 539 6.45 42.64 35.09
N ASN A 540 6.68 43.03 36.34
CA ASN A 540 7.53 44.17 36.69
C ASN A 540 8.95 43.69 37.05
N TRP A 541 9.77 43.46 36.02
CA TRP A 541 11.15 42.97 36.22
C TRP A 541 12.17 44.09 35.98
N GLY A 542 12.92 44.44 37.04
CA GLY A 542 13.90 45.53 36.99
C GLY A 542 15.06 45.30 36.02
N PHE A 543 15.42 44.04 35.72
CA PHE A 543 16.51 43.72 34.80
C PHE A 543 16.13 43.82 33.32
N THR A 544 14.86 43.60 32.96
CA THR A 544 14.37 43.76 31.58
C THR A 544 13.84 45.15 31.28
N LYS A 545 13.69 46.00 32.31
CA LYS A 545 13.08 47.33 32.21
C LYS A 545 11.72 47.25 31.48
N VAL A 546 10.79 46.54 32.10
CA VAL A 546 9.44 46.33 31.58
C VAL A 546 8.46 46.59 32.70
N HIS A 547 7.34 47.21 32.35
CA HIS A 547 6.28 47.53 33.29
C HIS A 547 4.99 46.84 32.91
N GLY A 548 4.34 46.23 33.90
CA GLY A 548 3.06 45.57 33.74
C GLY A 548 2.00 46.53 33.21
N ILE A 549 1.16 46.04 32.30
CA ILE A 549 0.14 46.85 31.63
C ILE A 549 -1.21 46.72 32.35
N SER A 550 -2.03 47.77 32.25
CA SER A 550 -3.37 47.75 32.82
C SER A 550 -4.29 46.76 32.08
N GLY A 551 -5.34 46.29 32.76
CA GLY A 551 -6.32 45.38 32.16
C GLY A 551 -7.00 45.96 30.91
N GLY A 552 -7.10 47.29 30.79
CA GLY A 552 -7.59 47.96 29.60
C GLY A 552 -6.71 47.70 28.37
N TRP A 553 -5.39 47.85 28.53
CA TRP A 553 -4.43 47.54 27.46
C TRP A 553 -4.44 46.06 27.06
N ILE A 554 -4.59 45.14 28.01
CA ILE A 554 -4.74 43.71 27.72
C ILE A 554 -5.96 43.47 26.82
N GLY A 555 -7.12 44.05 27.18
CA GLY A 555 -8.34 43.93 26.37
C GLY A 555 -8.19 44.52 24.97
N ILE A 556 -7.55 45.69 24.83
CA ILE A 556 -7.28 46.32 23.53
C ILE A 556 -6.41 45.41 22.65
N VAL A 557 -5.34 44.83 23.20
CA VAL A 557 -4.45 43.93 22.46
C VAL A 557 -5.18 42.68 21.99
N TRP A 558 -6.06 42.11 22.82
CA TRP A 558 -6.92 40.99 22.42
C TRP A 558 -7.83 41.36 21.24
N ILE A 559 -8.52 42.49 21.33
CA ILE A 559 -9.40 42.97 20.26
C ILE A 559 -8.60 43.23 18.97
N TRP A 560 -7.45 43.89 19.09
CA TRP A 560 -6.55 44.15 17.97
C TRP A 560 -6.16 42.85 17.25
N ASN A 561 -5.76 41.83 18.02
CA ASN A 561 -5.38 40.54 17.46
C ASN A 561 -6.55 39.80 16.81
N ILE A 562 -7.76 39.86 17.36
CA ILE A 562 -8.95 39.27 16.74
C ILE A 562 -9.24 39.95 15.39
N ILE A 563 -9.16 41.29 15.33
CA ILE A 563 -9.37 42.04 14.08
C ILE A 563 -8.35 41.66 13.01
N TRP A 564 -7.07 41.55 13.37
CA TRP A 564 -6.00 41.16 12.44
C TRP A 564 -5.94 39.65 12.17
N TYR A 565 -6.61 38.82 12.97
CA TYR A 565 -6.68 37.39 12.74
C TYR A 565 -7.62 37.04 11.58
N ILE A 566 -8.80 37.66 11.51
CA ILE A 566 -9.83 37.33 10.52
C ILE A 566 -9.32 37.42 9.06
N PRO A 567 -8.56 38.47 8.65
CA PRO A 567 -8.06 38.56 7.29
C PRO A 567 -6.94 37.57 6.94
N LEU A 568 -6.33 36.88 7.91
CA LEU A 568 -5.30 35.86 7.63
C LEU A 568 -5.85 34.71 6.78
N ASP A 569 -7.10 34.29 7.02
CA ASP A 569 -7.75 33.28 6.19
C ASP A 569 -8.00 33.80 4.77
N LEU A 570 -8.34 35.07 4.60
CA LEU A 570 -8.49 35.68 3.27
C LEU A 570 -7.14 35.74 2.54
N LEU A 571 -6.07 36.11 3.24
CA LEU A 571 -4.71 36.15 2.71
C LEU A 571 -4.29 34.77 2.18
N LYS A 572 -4.60 33.70 2.91
CA LYS A 572 -4.38 32.31 2.48
C LYS A 572 -4.96 32.04 1.10
N PHE A 573 -6.24 32.39 0.89
CA PHE A 573 -6.93 32.15 -0.36
C PHE A 573 -6.40 33.02 -1.50
N ILE A 574 -6.09 34.28 -1.22
CA ILE A 574 -5.47 35.21 -2.19
C ILE A 574 -4.13 34.64 -2.65
N MET A 575 -3.26 34.26 -1.72
CA MET A 575 -1.93 33.72 -2.04
C MET A 575 -2.01 32.43 -2.85
N LYS A 576 -2.95 31.54 -2.50
CA LYS A 576 -3.21 30.31 -3.25
C LYS A 576 -3.59 30.59 -4.71
N LYS A 577 -4.53 31.51 -4.94
CA LYS A 577 -5.06 31.81 -6.28
C LYS A 577 -4.12 32.66 -7.14
N THR A 578 -3.28 33.48 -6.54
CA THR A 578 -2.42 34.45 -7.26
C THR A 578 -0.98 33.97 -7.35
N VAL A 579 -0.21 34.11 -6.28
CA VAL A 579 1.24 33.88 -6.24
C VAL A 579 1.57 32.42 -6.49
N ILE A 580 0.90 31.50 -5.79
CA ILE A 580 1.18 30.07 -5.88
C ILE A 580 0.73 29.52 -7.23
N ALA A 581 -0.47 29.88 -7.69
CA ALA A 581 -0.95 29.48 -9.00
C ALA A 581 -0.04 30.01 -10.13
N ALA A 582 0.49 31.22 -10.01
CA ALA A 582 1.44 31.78 -10.96
C ALA A 582 2.78 31.03 -10.96
N ILE A 583 3.31 30.69 -9.78
CA ILE A 583 4.54 29.89 -9.64
C ILE A 583 4.35 28.50 -10.25
N GLN A 584 3.22 27.84 -9.95
CA GLN A 584 2.90 26.52 -10.48
C GLN A 584 2.74 26.56 -12.01
N ARG A 585 2.02 27.55 -12.57
CA ARG A 585 1.91 27.73 -14.03
C ARG A 585 3.26 27.94 -14.70
N ARG A 586 4.13 28.78 -14.12
CA ARG A 586 5.50 29.00 -14.65
C ARG A 586 6.33 27.73 -14.62
N ARG A 587 6.23 26.94 -13.55
CA ARG A 587 6.91 25.64 -13.46
C ARG A 587 6.36 24.64 -14.45
N ALA A 588 5.04 24.52 -14.58
CA ALA A 588 4.41 23.65 -15.55
C ALA A 588 4.82 24.01 -16.98
N ALA A 589 4.92 25.30 -17.30
CA ALA A 589 5.45 25.77 -18.59
C ALA A 589 6.94 25.43 -18.80
N GLN A 590 7.75 25.45 -17.74
CA GLN A 590 9.17 25.05 -17.80
C GLN A 590 9.37 23.53 -17.86
N HIS A 591 8.42 22.74 -17.36
CA HIS A 591 8.43 21.27 -17.37
C HIS A 591 7.54 20.70 -18.49
N ALA A 592 6.96 21.55 -19.34
CA ALA A 592 6.33 21.10 -20.56
C ALA A 592 7.38 20.30 -21.36
N PRO A 593 7.01 19.12 -21.89
CA PRO A 593 7.97 18.21 -22.50
C PRO A 593 8.75 18.96 -23.57
N ALA A 594 10.09 18.89 -23.47
CA ALA A 594 11.00 19.48 -24.43
C ALA A 594 10.57 19.07 -25.85
N LEU A 595 10.48 20.08 -26.72
CA LEU A 595 10.24 19.95 -28.15
C LEU A 595 11.25 18.95 -28.75
N VAL A 596 10.71 18.12 -29.64
CA VAL A 596 11.38 17.05 -30.38
C VAL A 596 12.56 17.62 -31.19
N ASP A 597 13.70 16.92 -31.24
CA ASP A 597 14.83 17.26 -32.12
C ASP A 597 14.47 17.02 -33.61
N GLU A 598 15.24 17.58 -34.56
CA GLU A 598 15.07 17.45 -36.02
C GLU A 598 15.07 15.99 -36.54
N HIS A 599 15.33 15.01 -35.66
CA HIS A 599 15.32 13.57 -35.95
C HIS A 599 14.19 12.78 -35.25
N GLY A 600 13.23 13.45 -34.59
CA GLY A 600 12.08 12.76 -33.98
C GLY A 600 12.32 12.18 -32.58
N GLU A 601 13.55 12.28 -32.05
CA GLU A 601 13.93 11.75 -30.73
C GLU A 601 13.67 12.78 -29.62
N ARG A 602 12.97 12.36 -28.55
CA ARG A 602 12.79 13.17 -27.33
C ARG A 602 14.03 13.05 -26.46
N LEU A 603 14.82 14.12 -26.36
CA LEU A 603 15.88 14.24 -25.36
C LEU A 603 15.27 14.34 -23.95
N GLN A 604 15.17 13.21 -23.24
CA GLN A 604 14.81 13.18 -21.82
C GLN A 604 15.94 13.80 -20.98
N ARG A 605 15.84 15.10 -20.71
CA ARG A 605 16.51 15.71 -19.56
C ARG A 605 15.55 15.72 -18.37
N THR A 606 15.40 14.56 -17.73
CA THR A 606 14.60 14.43 -16.50
C THR A 606 15.34 13.65 -15.41
N ALA A 607 16.62 13.99 -15.19
CA ALA A 607 17.24 13.77 -13.88
C ALA A 607 16.78 14.89 -12.93
N SER A 608 15.50 14.93 -12.57
CA SER A 608 14.92 16.02 -11.76
C SER A 608 14.80 15.60 -10.29
N ARG A 609 15.81 15.99 -9.49
CA ARG A 609 15.80 16.16 -8.02
C ARG A 609 15.44 14.96 -7.11
N HIS A 610 14.49 14.09 -7.44
CA HIS A 610 14.11 12.93 -6.63
C HIS A 610 15.26 11.92 -6.50
N GLU A 611 16.02 11.72 -7.59
CA GLU A 611 17.23 10.90 -7.53
C GLU A 611 18.29 11.53 -6.60
N SER A 612 18.36 12.86 -6.48
CA SER A 612 19.29 13.53 -5.55
C SER A 612 18.86 13.50 -4.08
N LEU A 613 17.55 13.44 -3.79
CA LEU A 613 17.03 13.34 -2.42
C LEU A 613 17.15 11.91 -1.87
N TYR A 614 16.96 10.88 -2.73
CA TYR A 614 16.94 9.47 -2.32
C TYR A 614 18.21 8.67 -2.70
N SER A 615 19.11 9.19 -3.54
CA SER A 615 20.45 8.57 -3.74
C SER A 615 21.35 8.60 -2.50
N ASN A 616 20.89 9.22 -1.40
CA ASN A 616 21.59 9.29 -0.13
C ASN A 616 21.84 7.94 0.54
N ARG A 617 21.23 6.82 0.11
CA ARG A 617 21.65 5.48 0.57
C ARG A 617 23.07 5.12 0.11
N THR A 618 23.56 5.65 -1.00
CA THR A 618 24.95 5.44 -1.46
C THR A 618 25.94 6.48 -0.93
N SER A 619 25.46 7.59 -0.34
CA SER A 619 26.34 8.62 0.22
C SER A 619 27.00 8.19 1.53
N PHE A 620 26.41 7.22 2.27
CA PHE A 620 27.05 6.61 3.43
C PHE A 620 28.31 5.82 3.01
N ILE A 621 28.23 5.06 1.92
CA ILE A 621 29.38 4.36 1.31
C ILE A 621 30.39 5.37 0.75
N GLY A 622 29.91 6.46 0.16
CA GLY A 622 30.76 7.58 -0.30
C GLY A 622 31.44 8.38 0.82
N LYS A 623 30.88 8.40 2.03
CA LYS A 623 31.49 8.99 3.24
C LYS A 623 32.43 8.01 3.93
N ALA A 624 32.11 6.72 3.96
CA ALA A 624 33.03 5.65 4.37
C ALA A 624 34.28 5.61 3.48
N ARG A 625 34.12 5.88 2.17
CA ARG A 625 35.22 6.08 1.20
C ARG A 625 36.21 7.19 1.61
N ASN A 626 35.73 8.27 2.24
CA ASN A 626 36.62 9.37 2.64
C ASN A 626 37.29 9.12 4.00
N LYS A 627 36.71 8.27 4.86
CA LYS A 627 37.27 7.92 6.17
C LYS A 627 38.29 6.78 6.12
N LEU A 628 38.26 5.97 5.06
CA LEU A 628 39.15 4.81 4.85
C LEU A 628 40.33 5.08 3.87
N ARG A 629 40.44 6.27 3.25
CA ARG A 629 41.51 6.56 2.29
C ARG A 629 42.77 7.17 2.93
N GLY A 630 43.54 6.31 3.55
CA GLY A 630 45.00 6.35 3.45
C GLY A 630 45.48 5.28 2.46
N GLY A 631 45.27 5.48 1.16
CA GLY A 631 45.69 4.51 0.12
C GLY A 631 44.95 4.67 -1.21
N GLY A 632 45.69 4.94 -2.28
CA GLY A 632 45.16 5.31 -3.59
C GLY A 632 44.68 4.13 -4.45
N ALA A 633 43.43 3.68 -4.23
CA ALA A 633 42.73 2.84 -5.22
C ALA A 633 41.41 3.52 -5.65
N LYS A 634 41.21 3.65 -6.97
CA LYS A 634 39.94 4.08 -7.58
C LYS A 634 39.19 2.83 -8.03
N ILE A 635 38.14 2.45 -7.29
CA ILE A 635 37.21 1.40 -7.68
C ILE A 635 36.14 2.00 -8.61
N SER A 636 35.84 1.31 -9.71
CA SER A 636 34.88 1.73 -10.73
C SER A 636 33.43 1.65 -10.23
N LYS A 637 32.52 2.50 -10.73
CA LYS A 637 31.07 2.41 -10.43
C LYS A 637 30.49 1.02 -10.78
N ASN A 638 31.03 0.36 -11.80
CA ASN A 638 30.62 -1.00 -12.19
C ASN A 638 31.11 -2.07 -11.20
N GLU A 639 32.22 -1.84 -10.49
CA GLU A 639 32.69 -2.75 -9.45
C GLU A 639 31.86 -2.64 -8.16
N LEU A 640 31.37 -1.45 -7.83
CA LEU A 640 30.43 -1.24 -6.72
C LEU A 640 29.06 -1.92 -6.94
N GLN A 641 28.55 -1.89 -8.17
CA GLN A 641 27.38 -2.69 -8.55
C GLN A 641 27.67 -4.20 -8.47
N ARG A 642 28.88 -4.62 -8.87
CA ARG A 642 29.35 -6.00 -8.67
C ARG A 642 29.42 -6.38 -7.19
N PHE A 643 29.82 -5.51 -6.28
CA PHE A 643 29.86 -5.85 -4.85
C PHE A 643 28.46 -6.04 -4.24
N GLY A 644 27.49 -5.21 -4.62
CA GLY A 644 26.08 -5.40 -4.22
C GLY A 644 25.48 -6.69 -4.80
N SER A 645 25.80 -7.00 -6.07
CA SER A 645 25.37 -8.25 -6.70
C SER A 645 26.12 -9.48 -6.19
N ILE A 646 27.38 -9.36 -5.79
CA ILE A 646 28.19 -10.44 -5.19
C ILE A 646 27.69 -10.76 -3.79
N GLN A 647 27.26 -9.78 -3.00
CA GLN A 647 26.69 -10.03 -1.67
C GLN A 647 25.32 -10.71 -1.77
N ALA A 648 24.51 -10.33 -2.77
CA ALA A 648 23.26 -11.01 -3.12
C ALA A 648 23.49 -12.43 -3.69
N GLN A 649 24.49 -12.60 -4.58
CA GLN A 649 24.88 -13.92 -5.12
C GLN A 649 25.50 -14.82 -4.06
N GLN A 650 26.30 -14.31 -3.12
CA GLN A 650 26.87 -15.09 -2.04
C GLN A 650 25.80 -15.52 -1.04
N SER A 651 24.80 -14.67 -0.79
CA SER A 651 23.62 -15.03 0.00
C SER A 651 22.81 -16.13 -0.70
N GLY A 652 22.57 -16.00 -2.02
CA GLY A 652 21.92 -17.04 -2.83
C GLY A 652 22.71 -18.35 -2.93
N ALA A 653 24.04 -18.29 -3.05
CA ALA A 653 24.92 -19.46 -3.14
C ALA A 653 25.18 -20.13 -1.78
N ALA A 654 25.05 -19.40 -0.67
CA ALA A 654 25.01 -19.96 0.67
C ALA A 654 23.67 -20.68 0.93
N LEU A 655 22.56 -20.12 0.42
CA LEU A 655 21.23 -20.73 0.47
C LEU A 655 21.13 -22.01 -0.38
N GLN A 656 21.68 -22.03 -1.60
CA GLN A 656 21.76 -23.24 -2.43
C GLN A 656 22.58 -24.36 -1.76
N ARG A 657 23.58 -24.01 -0.96
CA ARG A 657 24.38 -24.98 -0.18
C ARG A 657 23.70 -25.47 1.11
N ALA A 658 22.73 -24.73 1.62
CA ALA A 658 21.92 -25.12 2.77
C ALA A 658 20.70 -25.97 2.36
N ALA A 659 20.10 -25.67 1.19
CA ALA A 659 19.00 -26.44 0.62
C ALA A 659 19.41 -27.84 0.13
N SER A 660 20.69 -28.07 -0.17
CA SER A 660 21.22 -29.40 -0.55
C SER A 660 21.63 -30.28 0.65
N ARG A 661 21.31 -29.86 1.88
CA ARG A 661 21.63 -30.59 3.11
C ARG A 661 20.41 -31.03 3.94
N HIS A 662 19.21 -30.98 3.35
CA HIS A 662 18.01 -31.61 3.90
C HIS A 662 17.38 -32.55 2.90
#